data_AF-A0A8J2Q873-F1
#
_entry.id   AF-A0A8J2Q873-F1
#
_cell.length_a   1.000
_cell.length_b   1.000
_cell.length_c   1.000
_cell.angle_alpha   90.00
_cell.angle_beta   90.00
_cell.angle_gamma   90.00
#
_symmetry.space_group_name_H-M   'P 1'
#
loop_
_entity.id
_entity.type
_entity.pdbx_description
1 polymer ?
#
loop_
_entity_poly.entity_id
_entity_poly.type
_entity_poly.pdbx_seq_one_letter_code
_entity_poly.pdbx_strand_id
1 'polypeptide(L)'
;MKAPPAKIEMELLPSSDDEELESDCGADKLYRPDTLTVSCSQSISVVDINEGKLEAIEEEGVNDNKKQSDRTKRRFRKTTNHVIMDKRGYRCGYCNELLGNFDEETLSLCMIALETFVHREPAMAAPLLFRIIKSVTRLIEKPIYPWHDTSMFVPGNCRSVAKQLIRVLLHQLSSSGIFLQLFDTNIERVNQFWSTISFALADFPELNPVSVIQYLLEDILEDWPNRLSRILFNLSAYMEYVSADAYFSQWSTVTNLLDSFFRQYLSKIQVQSDRNPIRTELKNCIGIMVTVLRVHNFSTFKNSVSLVEGFSKWLTEALHECKADLLDLLAVCTACNRALLRDRDKQFLTKAIVSELVQALKFKCDMNEHNYMIIINLILQGIGEDVLEEIVDDQYNTAACDAVRPYIFDFIDFMSDLHVLTEIKKITNSDSIGGDIKSSIAQIVAVEMSRSGARDSRTVNRYLPWLMLPPSVTQSTPSAFADAVTNVRLLSWLLLGALQANQPCQPLPISYCSQYMADYIHFVLAGFADQSKESVVHMSALFHAFHLCQLWTVYCERAALTISDEPQFSSLANILDFWARVTPAILQLLSHSKVLADMVNLHFLNTMQALRQCNSAVLGQLGAMWQPILTAYHAQIPTKLRLKLDSCENQPSLISEPLQQWLKGVRYKISQIELQTSAASPFYNV
;
A
#
# COMPACT_ATOMS: atom_id res chain seq x y z
N MET A 1 72.84 -12.01 -45.18
CA MET A 1 73.41 -12.97 -44.21
C MET A 1 72.52 -14.21 -44.24
N LYS A 2 72.98 -15.30 -44.89
CA LYS A 2 73.35 -16.62 -44.29
C LYS A 2 72.17 -17.27 -43.53
N ALA A 3 71.67 -18.48 -43.80
CA ALA A 3 71.89 -19.57 -44.76
C ALA A 3 70.65 -20.54 -44.67
N PRO A 4 70.40 -21.45 -45.63
CA PRO A 4 69.33 -22.50 -45.58
C PRO A 4 69.90 -23.82 -44.96
N PRO A 5 69.35 -25.06 -45.07
CA PRO A 5 68.11 -25.61 -45.66
C PRO A 5 67.42 -26.75 -44.81
N ALA A 6 66.45 -27.45 -45.44
CA ALA A 6 66.28 -28.93 -45.46
C ALA A 6 65.14 -29.63 -44.66
N LYS A 7 64.48 -30.52 -45.43
CA LYS A 7 63.50 -31.58 -45.12
C LYS A 7 63.96 -32.56 -44.02
N ILE A 8 63.03 -33.37 -43.50
CA ILE A 8 63.12 -34.85 -43.45
C ILE A 8 61.74 -35.45 -43.09
N GLU A 9 61.36 -36.47 -43.86
CA GLU A 9 60.25 -37.42 -43.69
C GLU A 9 60.63 -38.57 -42.72
N MET A 10 59.66 -39.47 -42.52
CA MET A 10 59.75 -40.90 -42.13
C MET A 10 59.36 -41.24 -40.68
N GLU A 11 58.24 -41.97 -40.46
CA GLU A 11 58.06 -43.46 -40.57
C GLU A 11 58.44 -44.10 -39.20
N LEU A 12 57.72 -45.00 -38.53
CA LEU A 12 57.18 -46.31 -38.92
C LEU A 12 56.22 -46.84 -37.81
N LEU A 13 55.25 -47.64 -38.26
CA LEU A 13 54.68 -48.89 -37.71
C LEU A 13 55.52 -49.63 -36.62
N PRO A 14 54.94 -50.53 -35.77
CA PRO A 14 54.25 -51.72 -36.31
C PRO A 14 53.11 -52.39 -35.49
N SER A 15 52.41 -53.31 -36.21
CA SER A 15 51.96 -54.69 -35.87
C SER A 15 51.36 -54.99 -34.48
N SER A 16 50.47 -55.95 -34.26
CA SER A 16 49.60 -56.87 -35.01
C SER A 16 48.93 -57.74 -33.91
N ASP A 17 48.00 -58.61 -34.31
CA ASP A 17 47.45 -59.77 -33.58
C ASP A 17 46.32 -59.43 -32.59
N ASP A 18 45.06 -59.80 -32.78
CA ASP A 18 44.36 -61.06 -33.14
C ASP A 18 43.61 -61.67 -31.93
N GLU A 19 42.34 -62.01 -32.19
CA GLU A 19 41.51 -63.09 -31.58
C GLU A 19 41.07 -62.97 -30.09
N GLU A 20 39.88 -63.38 -29.61
CA GLU A 20 38.72 -64.14 -30.14
C GLU A 20 37.50 -63.98 -29.19
N LEU A 21 36.28 -64.02 -29.78
CA LEU A 21 35.00 -64.66 -29.37
C LEU A 21 34.27 -64.48 -28.01
N GLU A 22 32.98 -64.10 -28.15
CA GLU A 22 31.73 -64.50 -27.47
C GLU A 22 31.53 -64.31 -25.94
N SER A 23 30.57 -63.46 -25.52
CA SER A 23 29.19 -63.87 -25.16
C SER A 23 28.35 -62.72 -24.57
N ASP A 24 27.13 -62.62 -25.09
CA ASP A 24 25.86 -61.99 -24.70
C ASP A 24 25.63 -61.15 -23.40
N CYS A 25 24.69 -60.20 -23.57
CA CYS A 25 23.77 -59.54 -22.63
C CYS A 25 24.22 -58.34 -21.73
N GLY A 26 23.76 -57.14 -22.12
CA GLY A 26 23.00 -56.28 -21.20
C GLY A 26 23.41 -54.80 -21.06
N ALA A 27 22.49 -53.91 -21.48
CA ALA A 27 22.34 -52.49 -21.14
C ALA A 27 23.21 -51.45 -21.87
N ASP A 28 22.73 -51.00 -23.04
CA ASP A 28 23.28 -49.83 -23.72
C ASP A 28 22.59 -48.52 -23.32
N LYS A 29 23.42 -47.61 -22.83
CA LYS A 29 23.13 -46.20 -22.55
C LYS A 29 22.99 -45.48 -23.89
N LEU A 30 21.83 -44.87 -24.14
CA LEU A 30 21.65 -44.00 -25.30
C LEU A 30 22.22 -42.60 -25.04
N TYR A 31 23.07 -42.21 -25.98
CA TYR A 31 23.80 -40.97 -26.17
C TYR A 31 22.96 -39.68 -26.09
N ARG A 32 23.58 -38.62 -25.55
CA ARG A 32 23.20 -37.22 -25.72
C ARG A 32 23.45 -36.76 -27.17
N PRO A 33 22.58 -35.93 -27.77
CA PRO A 33 22.97 -35.04 -28.86
C PRO A 33 23.41 -33.67 -28.32
N ASP A 34 24.43 -33.11 -28.97
CA ASP A 34 25.09 -31.86 -28.63
C ASP A 34 24.22 -30.60 -28.84
N THR A 35 24.52 -29.61 -28.00
CA THR A 35 24.13 -28.20 -27.99
C THR A 35 23.98 -27.52 -29.36
N LEU A 36 22.88 -26.80 -29.56
CA LEU A 36 22.74 -25.76 -30.59
C LEU A 36 23.02 -24.38 -29.98
N THR A 37 24.24 -23.88 -30.19
CA THR A 37 24.60 -22.47 -30.02
C THR A 37 24.19 -21.69 -31.28
N VAL A 38 23.36 -20.65 -31.12
CA VAL A 38 23.04 -19.72 -32.21
C VAL A 38 23.99 -18.54 -32.14
N SER A 39 24.94 -18.47 -33.09
CA SER A 39 25.83 -17.33 -33.29
C SER A 39 25.20 -16.27 -34.19
N CYS A 40 25.29 -15.03 -33.72
CA CYS A 40 24.83 -13.82 -34.41
C CYS A 40 25.70 -13.52 -35.64
N SER A 41 25.07 -13.20 -36.78
CA SER A 41 25.77 -12.62 -37.94
C SER A 41 25.03 -11.39 -38.47
N GLN A 42 25.81 -10.32 -38.67
CA GLN A 42 25.39 -9.01 -39.12
C GLN A 42 25.13 -8.98 -40.64
N SER A 43 24.25 -8.04 -41.02
CA SER A 43 24.11 -7.32 -42.31
C SER A 43 22.93 -7.65 -43.26
N ILE A 44 21.93 -6.76 -43.15
CA ILE A 44 21.21 -6.01 -44.20
C ILE A 44 20.23 -6.77 -45.13
N SER A 45 18.92 -6.52 -44.97
CA SER A 45 18.20 -5.56 -45.84
C SER A 45 16.83 -5.17 -45.24
N VAL A 46 16.56 -3.88 -45.30
CA VAL A 46 15.43 -3.16 -44.73
C VAL A 46 14.16 -3.44 -45.54
N VAL A 47 13.08 -3.83 -44.86
CA VAL A 47 11.70 -3.61 -45.32
C VAL A 47 10.90 -3.10 -44.12
N ASP A 48 10.56 -1.82 -44.19
CA ASP A 48 9.75 -1.10 -43.20
C ASP A 48 8.37 -1.73 -43.02
N ILE A 49 8.05 -2.13 -41.78
CA ILE A 49 6.67 -2.25 -41.29
C ILE A 49 6.59 -1.55 -39.94
N ASN A 50 6.17 -0.28 -40.03
CA ASN A 50 5.62 0.60 -38.98
C ASN A 50 5.88 0.24 -37.51
N GLU A 51 6.75 1.03 -36.89
CA GLU A 51 6.83 1.23 -35.44
C GLU A 51 5.47 1.65 -34.87
N GLY A 52 4.81 0.73 -34.16
CA GLY A 52 3.71 1.04 -33.26
C GLY A 52 4.26 1.63 -31.97
N LYS A 53 3.98 2.92 -31.76
CA LYS A 53 4.23 3.67 -30.53
C LYS A 53 3.79 2.91 -29.27
N LEU A 54 4.57 3.10 -28.21
CA LEU A 54 4.23 2.81 -26.82
C LEU A 54 2.80 3.27 -26.49
N GLU A 55 1.91 2.31 -26.21
CA GLU A 55 0.62 2.58 -25.56
C GLU A 55 0.74 2.22 -24.08
N ALA A 56 0.46 3.20 -23.24
CA ALA A 56 0.35 3.04 -21.80
C ALA A 56 -0.79 2.05 -21.48
N ILE A 57 -0.54 1.15 -20.54
CA ILE A 57 -1.57 0.26 -20.00
C ILE A 57 -2.50 1.13 -19.14
N GLU A 58 -3.70 1.41 -19.63
CA GLU A 58 -4.73 2.09 -18.84
C GLU A 58 -5.34 1.09 -17.82
N GLU A 59 -5.36 1.50 -16.55
CA GLU A 59 -6.04 0.79 -15.46
C GLU A 59 -7.56 0.96 -15.61
N GLU A 60 -8.26 -0.05 -16.15
CA GLU A 60 -9.72 -0.11 -16.04
C GLU A 60 -10.12 -0.72 -14.69
N GLY A 61 -10.79 0.11 -13.88
CA GLY A 61 -11.23 -0.19 -12.53
C GLY A 61 -12.23 -1.34 -12.44
N VAL A 62 -12.01 -2.18 -11.43
CA VAL A 62 -12.93 -3.23 -10.98
C VAL A 62 -14.13 -2.58 -10.31
N ASN A 63 -15.32 -2.73 -10.91
CA ASN A 63 -16.59 -2.51 -10.23
C ASN A 63 -17.50 -3.72 -10.51
N ASP A 64 -17.30 -4.77 -9.74
CA ASP A 64 -18.25 -5.88 -9.65
C ASP A 64 -18.54 -6.18 -8.17
N ASN A 65 -19.75 -5.82 -7.72
CA ASN A 65 -20.72 -6.79 -7.20
C ASN A 65 -21.96 -6.10 -6.61
N LYS A 66 -23.14 -6.46 -7.15
CA LYS A 66 -24.33 -6.95 -6.41
C LYS A 66 -25.59 -6.69 -7.24
N LYS A 67 -26.15 -7.77 -7.82
CA LYS A 67 -27.56 -8.18 -7.65
C LYS A 67 -27.86 -9.40 -8.52
N GLN A 68 -27.66 -10.57 -7.94
CA GLN A 68 -28.30 -11.79 -8.38
C GLN A 68 -29.21 -12.28 -7.26
N SER A 69 -30.49 -11.93 -7.37
CA SER A 69 -31.59 -12.56 -6.66
C SER A 69 -32.87 -12.22 -7.43
N ASP A 70 -33.69 -13.23 -7.68
CA ASP A 70 -34.99 -13.19 -8.38
C ASP A 70 -34.98 -13.11 -9.90
N ARG A 71 -34.93 -14.28 -10.55
CA ARG A 71 -36.14 -14.89 -11.17
C ARG A 71 -35.80 -16.19 -11.89
N THR A 72 -35.81 -17.27 -11.12
CA THR A 72 -36.15 -18.59 -11.63
C THR A 72 -37.62 -18.57 -12.03
N LYS A 73 -37.92 -18.58 -13.34
CA LYS A 73 -39.00 -19.39 -13.94
C LYS A 73 -39.13 -19.15 -15.46
N ARG A 74 -38.88 -20.25 -16.19
CA ARG A 74 -39.48 -20.65 -17.47
C ARG A 74 -39.20 -19.78 -18.70
N ARG A 75 -38.22 -20.23 -19.49
CA ARG A 75 -38.45 -20.59 -20.89
C ARG A 75 -37.36 -21.55 -21.37
N PHE A 76 -37.67 -22.86 -21.34
CA PHE A 76 -37.03 -23.83 -22.21
C PHE A 76 -37.34 -23.43 -23.65
N ARG A 77 -36.39 -22.79 -24.33
CA ARG A 77 -36.30 -22.81 -25.79
C ARG A 77 -34.93 -23.37 -26.12
N LYS A 78 -34.93 -24.51 -26.80
CA LYS A 78 -33.75 -25.08 -27.45
C LYS A 78 -33.18 -24.01 -28.38
N THR A 79 -32.11 -23.37 -27.95
CA THR A 79 -31.30 -22.50 -28.80
C THR A 79 -30.04 -23.30 -29.09
N THR A 80 -30.02 -23.96 -30.24
CA THR A 80 -28.80 -24.48 -30.84
C THR A 80 -27.87 -23.29 -31.09
N ASN A 81 -26.88 -23.14 -30.22
CA ASN A 81 -25.84 -22.13 -30.35
C ASN A 81 -24.94 -22.49 -31.53
N HIS A 82 -25.30 -22.03 -32.73
CA HIS A 82 -24.34 -21.91 -33.82
C HIS A 82 -23.35 -20.82 -33.43
N VAL A 83 -22.11 -21.24 -33.19
CA VAL A 83 -20.96 -20.35 -33.11
C VAL A 83 -20.90 -19.61 -34.45
N ILE A 84 -21.15 -18.30 -34.44
CA ILE A 84 -20.99 -17.46 -35.63
C ILE A 84 -19.48 -17.37 -35.90
N MET A 85 -18.99 -18.22 -36.80
CA MET A 85 -17.66 -18.10 -37.40
C MET A 85 -17.69 -17.02 -38.48
N ASP A 86 -16.70 -16.13 -38.44
CA ASP A 86 -16.50 -15.09 -39.44
C ASP A 86 -16.26 -15.71 -40.85
N LYS A 87 -16.88 -15.09 -41.86
CA LYS A 87 -17.17 -15.66 -43.19
C LYS A 87 -15.97 -15.71 -44.12
N ARG A 88 -15.00 -16.60 -43.85
CA ARG A 88 -14.15 -17.19 -44.89
C ARG A 88 -14.32 -18.70 -44.84
N GLY A 89 -15.47 -19.16 -45.35
CA GLY A 89 -15.96 -20.52 -45.18
C GLY A 89 -15.05 -21.55 -45.88
N TYR A 90 -14.47 -22.43 -45.07
CA TYR A 90 -13.82 -23.65 -45.55
C TYR A 90 -14.82 -24.47 -46.37
N ARG A 91 -14.37 -25.09 -47.46
CA ARG A 91 -15.22 -25.91 -48.33
C ARG A 91 -14.76 -27.36 -48.27
N CYS A 92 -15.70 -28.30 -48.36
CA CYS A 92 -15.40 -29.71 -48.45
C CYS A 92 -14.61 -30.01 -49.73
N GLY A 93 -13.47 -30.70 -49.64
CA GLY A 93 -12.64 -31.06 -50.80
C GLY A 93 -13.31 -32.03 -51.78
N TYR A 94 -14.36 -32.73 -51.35
CA TYR A 94 -15.08 -33.73 -52.17
C TYR A 94 -16.34 -33.15 -52.83
N CYS A 95 -17.17 -32.41 -52.09
CA CYS A 95 -18.45 -31.87 -52.60
C CYS A 95 -18.47 -30.34 -52.77
N ASN A 96 -17.39 -29.64 -52.42
CA ASN A 96 -17.24 -28.17 -52.50
C ASN A 96 -18.26 -27.35 -51.67
N GLU A 97 -19.02 -28.03 -50.81
CA GLU A 97 -20.03 -27.44 -49.95
C GLU A 97 -19.39 -26.65 -48.80
N LEU A 98 -20.05 -25.58 -48.35
CA LEU A 98 -19.54 -24.75 -47.25
C LEU A 98 -19.60 -25.55 -45.94
N LEU A 99 -18.45 -25.71 -45.28
CA LEU A 99 -18.36 -26.33 -43.97
C LEU A 99 -18.91 -25.36 -42.93
N GLY A 100 -20.10 -25.68 -42.41
CA GLY A 100 -20.77 -24.88 -41.37
C GLY A 100 -20.21 -25.13 -39.98
N ASN A 101 -19.94 -26.38 -39.64
CA ASN A 101 -19.39 -26.83 -38.37
C ASN A 101 -18.38 -27.97 -38.64
N PHE A 102 -17.39 -28.13 -37.78
CA PHE A 102 -16.56 -29.35 -37.74
C PHE A 102 -17.10 -30.29 -36.67
N ASP A 103 -17.18 -31.57 -37.00
CA ASP A 103 -17.50 -32.62 -36.03
C ASP A 103 -16.29 -32.92 -35.12
N GLU A 104 -16.57 -33.64 -34.04
CA GLU A 104 -15.62 -33.88 -32.96
C GLU A 104 -14.41 -34.73 -33.41
N GLU A 105 -14.63 -35.72 -34.27
CA GLU A 105 -13.58 -36.58 -34.81
C GLU A 105 -12.65 -35.78 -35.72
N THR A 106 -13.21 -34.98 -36.63
CA THR A 106 -12.41 -34.11 -37.52
C THR A 106 -11.55 -33.13 -36.72
N LEU A 107 -12.12 -32.48 -35.70
CA LEU A 107 -11.33 -31.59 -34.83
C LEU A 107 -10.22 -32.35 -34.11
N SER A 108 -10.51 -33.54 -33.59
CA SER A 108 -9.51 -34.38 -32.91
C SER A 108 -8.37 -34.78 -33.84
N LEU A 109 -8.68 -35.19 -35.08
CA LEU A 109 -7.67 -35.51 -36.10
C LEU A 109 -6.84 -34.29 -36.50
N CYS A 110 -7.45 -33.10 -36.62
CA CYS A 110 -6.71 -31.86 -36.86
C CYS A 110 -5.70 -31.56 -35.75
N MET A 111 -6.07 -31.81 -34.48
CA MET A 111 -5.17 -31.60 -33.34
C MET A 111 -4.00 -32.57 -33.33
N ILE A 112 -4.26 -33.85 -33.64
CA ILE A 112 -3.20 -34.88 -33.79
C ILE A 112 -2.27 -34.51 -34.96
N ALA A 113 -2.82 -34.01 -36.08
CA ALA A 113 -2.02 -33.55 -37.21
C ALA A 113 -1.17 -32.32 -36.84
N LEU A 114 -1.72 -31.37 -36.08
CA LEU A 114 -0.97 -30.23 -35.55
C LEU A 114 0.15 -30.66 -34.60
N GLU A 115 -0.14 -31.60 -33.70
CA GLU A 115 0.86 -32.20 -32.81
C GLU A 115 2.02 -32.81 -33.61
N THR A 116 1.68 -33.64 -34.59
CA THR A 116 2.63 -34.33 -35.46
C THR A 116 3.46 -33.32 -36.26
N PHE A 117 2.84 -32.23 -36.73
CA PHE A 117 3.52 -31.17 -37.45
C PHE A 117 4.53 -30.44 -36.55
N VAL A 118 4.12 -30.02 -35.35
CA VAL A 118 5.03 -29.35 -34.39
C VAL A 118 6.22 -30.26 -34.06
N HIS A 119 5.96 -31.56 -33.93
CA HIS A 119 6.97 -32.56 -33.65
C HIS A 119 7.97 -32.82 -34.78
N ARG A 120 7.48 -32.97 -36.01
CA ARG A 120 8.33 -33.35 -37.15
C ARG A 120 9.08 -32.17 -37.73
N GLU A 121 8.46 -30.99 -37.73
CA GLU A 121 8.99 -29.78 -38.38
C GLU A 121 9.03 -28.60 -37.39
N PRO A 122 9.76 -28.69 -36.27
CA PRO A 122 9.74 -27.69 -35.20
C PRO A 122 10.16 -26.29 -35.68
N ALA A 123 11.09 -26.21 -36.63
CA ALA A 123 11.55 -24.94 -37.21
C ALA A 123 10.42 -24.22 -37.98
N MET A 124 9.60 -24.94 -38.73
CA MET A 124 8.44 -24.36 -39.43
C MET A 124 7.28 -24.08 -38.48
N ALA A 125 7.15 -24.86 -37.41
CA ALA A 125 6.08 -24.72 -36.43
C ALA A 125 6.30 -23.58 -35.43
N ALA A 126 7.56 -23.25 -35.10
CA ALA A 126 7.93 -22.21 -34.13
C ALA A 126 7.16 -20.88 -34.29
N PRO A 127 7.08 -20.24 -35.49
CA PRO A 127 6.34 -18.97 -35.65
C PRO A 127 4.82 -19.12 -35.47
N LEU A 128 4.29 -20.35 -35.53
CA LEU A 128 2.86 -20.64 -35.37
C LEU A 128 2.51 -21.14 -33.97
N LEU A 129 3.49 -21.47 -33.14
CA LEU A 129 3.31 -22.20 -31.88
C LEU A 129 2.33 -21.51 -30.93
N PHE A 130 2.51 -20.21 -30.66
CA PHE A 130 1.60 -19.46 -29.78
C PHE A 130 0.21 -19.28 -30.37
N ARG A 131 0.09 -19.23 -31.71
CA ARG A 131 -1.21 -19.23 -32.38
C ARG A 131 -1.90 -20.58 -32.25
N ILE A 132 -1.16 -21.69 -32.33
CA ILE A 132 -1.66 -23.04 -32.07
C ILE A 132 -2.15 -23.10 -30.62
N ILE A 133 -1.30 -22.81 -29.64
CA ILE A 133 -1.65 -22.83 -28.21
C ILE A 133 -2.92 -21.99 -27.96
N LYS A 134 -2.95 -20.72 -28.39
CA LYS A 134 -4.13 -19.83 -28.22
C LYS A 134 -5.40 -20.40 -28.87
N SER A 135 -5.30 -21.03 -30.03
CA SER A 135 -6.46 -21.64 -30.72
C SER A 135 -6.96 -22.88 -29.99
N VAL A 136 -6.04 -23.71 -29.50
CA VAL A 136 -6.31 -24.92 -28.74
C VAL A 136 -6.96 -24.56 -27.39
N THR A 137 -6.43 -23.57 -26.68
CA THR A 137 -7.00 -23.07 -25.41
C THR A 137 -8.45 -22.61 -25.61
N ARG A 138 -8.75 -21.88 -26.69
CA ARG A 138 -10.11 -21.45 -27.03
C ARG A 138 -11.09 -22.61 -27.27
N LEU A 139 -10.60 -23.75 -27.78
CA LEU A 139 -11.41 -24.95 -27.94
C LEU A 139 -11.69 -25.61 -26.58
N ILE A 140 -10.72 -25.61 -25.66
CA ILE A 140 -10.91 -26.14 -24.30
C ILE A 140 -11.87 -25.26 -23.50
N GLU A 141 -11.84 -23.93 -23.68
CA GLU A 141 -12.74 -22.96 -23.05
C GLU A 141 -14.21 -23.17 -23.44
N LYS A 142 -14.48 -23.59 -24.69
CA LYS A 142 -15.83 -23.70 -25.24
C LYS A 142 -16.22 -25.16 -25.45
N PRO A 143 -16.80 -25.83 -24.43
CA PRO A 143 -17.28 -27.18 -24.60
C PRO A 143 -18.32 -27.25 -25.73
N ILE A 144 -18.10 -28.14 -26.70
CA ILE A 144 -19.06 -28.38 -27.80
C ILE A 144 -20.37 -28.95 -27.24
N TYR A 145 -20.29 -29.75 -26.19
CA TYR A 145 -21.44 -30.39 -25.55
C TYR A 145 -21.48 -30.13 -24.03
N PRO A 146 -22.67 -30.03 -23.40
CA PRO A 146 -22.79 -29.75 -21.97
C PRO A 146 -22.08 -30.74 -21.03
N TRP A 147 -21.91 -32.00 -21.43
CA TRP A 147 -21.18 -33.00 -20.64
C TRP A 147 -19.66 -32.86 -20.75
N HIS A 148 -19.13 -32.06 -21.69
CA HIS A 148 -17.70 -31.78 -21.73
C HIS A 148 -17.23 -30.95 -20.54
N ASP A 149 -18.14 -30.29 -19.81
CA ASP A 149 -17.83 -29.53 -18.59
C ASP A 149 -17.61 -30.39 -17.33
N THR A 150 -17.77 -31.71 -17.42
CA THR A 150 -17.36 -32.57 -16.31
C THR A 150 -15.84 -32.64 -16.20
N SER A 151 -15.29 -32.61 -14.99
CA SER A 151 -13.87 -32.82 -14.69
C SER A 151 -13.35 -34.22 -15.04
N MET A 152 -14.25 -35.14 -15.45
CA MET A 152 -13.89 -36.48 -15.90
C MET A 152 -13.26 -36.43 -17.29
N PHE A 153 -12.02 -36.93 -17.40
CA PHE A 153 -11.38 -37.19 -18.68
C PHE A 153 -12.15 -38.31 -19.40
N VAL A 154 -12.76 -37.99 -20.53
CA VAL A 154 -13.36 -38.97 -21.43
C VAL A 154 -12.42 -39.15 -22.63
N PRO A 155 -11.82 -40.34 -22.82
CA PRO A 155 -10.96 -40.62 -23.95
C PRO A 155 -11.70 -40.43 -25.28
N GLY A 156 -11.02 -39.86 -26.27
CA GLY A 156 -11.54 -39.70 -27.63
C GLY A 156 -12.41 -38.46 -27.87
N ASN A 157 -12.77 -37.71 -26.83
CA ASN A 157 -13.49 -36.43 -27.01
C ASN A 157 -12.50 -35.32 -27.42
N CYS A 158 -12.94 -34.33 -28.22
CA CYS A 158 -12.04 -33.31 -28.76
C CYS A 158 -11.44 -32.40 -27.69
N ARG A 159 -12.13 -32.20 -26.57
CA ARG A 159 -11.64 -31.37 -25.44
C ARG A 159 -10.47 -32.05 -24.74
N SER A 160 -10.55 -33.37 -24.54
CA SER A 160 -9.51 -34.22 -23.98
C SER A 160 -8.29 -34.28 -24.90
N VAL A 161 -8.49 -34.42 -26.21
CA VAL A 161 -7.41 -34.37 -27.20
C VAL A 161 -6.75 -32.98 -27.19
N ALA A 162 -7.54 -31.90 -27.11
CA ALA A 162 -7.01 -30.55 -26.98
C ALA A 162 -6.19 -30.34 -25.69
N LYS A 163 -6.68 -30.81 -24.54
CA LYS A 163 -5.91 -30.80 -23.28
C LYS A 163 -4.60 -31.56 -23.45
N GLN A 164 -4.63 -32.73 -24.07
CA GLN A 164 -3.44 -33.55 -24.27
C GLN A 164 -2.41 -32.87 -25.17
N LEU A 165 -2.86 -32.24 -26.26
CA LEU A 165 -1.99 -31.44 -27.12
C LEU A 165 -1.25 -30.34 -26.33
N ILE A 166 -1.97 -29.59 -25.47
CA ILE A 166 -1.34 -28.58 -24.61
C ILE A 166 -0.29 -29.21 -23.68
N ARG A 167 -0.62 -30.32 -23.01
CA ARG A 167 0.30 -31.01 -22.11
C ARG A 167 1.57 -31.43 -22.82
N VAL A 168 1.45 -32.07 -23.98
CA VAL A 168 2.57 -32.58 -24.76
C VAL A 168 3.46 -31.43 -25.22
N LEU A 169 2.88 -30.39 -25.83
CA LEU A 169 3.62 -29.23 -26.31
C LEU A 169 4.39 -28.53 -25.19
N LEU A 170 3.73 -28.26 -24.06
CA LEU A 170 4.37 -27.55 -22.94
C LEU A 170 5.42 -28.42 -22.23
N HIS A 171 5.16 -29.72 -22.07
CA HIS A 171 6.10 -30.62 -21.40
C HIS A 171 7.38 -30.85 -22.20
N GLN A 172 7.28 -31.03 -23.51
CA GLN A 172 8.45 -31.31 -24.35
C GLN A 172 9.31 -30.08 -24.60
N LEU A 173 8.69 -28.91 -24.64
CA LEU A 173 9.39 -27.63 -24.84
C LEU A 173 9.80 -26.96 -23.52
N SER A 174 9.52 -27.58 -22.37
CA SER A 174 9.79 -27.02 -21.04
C SER A 174 11.27 -26.69 -20.82
N SER A 175 12.17 -27.49 -21.40
CA SER A 175 13.63 -27.28 -21.35
C SER A 175 14.16 -26.33 -22.43
N SER A 176 13.28 -25.73 -23.24
CA SER A 176 13.64 -24.89 -24.39
C SER A 176 13.16 -23.44 -24.23
N GLY A 177 12.93 -22.97 -23.00
CA GLY A 177 12.52 -21.59 -22.71
C GLY A 177 11.10 -21.23 -23.18
N ILE A 178 10.23 -22.22 -23.42
CA ILE A 178 8.87 -21.98 -23.93
C ILE A 178 8.06 -21.11 -22.98
N PHE A 179 8.26 -21.25 -21.67
CA PHE A 179 7.52 -20.48 -20.67
C PHE A 179 7.97 -19.02 -20.70
N LEU A 180 9.26 -18.73 -20.76
CA LEU A 180 9.74 -17.34 -20.90
C LEU A 180 9.09 -16.64 -22.10
N GLN A 181 9.04 -17.31 -23.25
CA GLN A 181 8.40 -16.76 -24.46
C GLN A 181 6.87 -16.64 -24.29
N LEU A 182 6.21 -17.65 -23.72
CA LEU A 182 4.76 -17.66 -23.50
C LEU A 182 4.33 -16.51 -22.60
N PHE A 183 5.05 -16.29 -21.49
CA PHE A 183 4.76 -15.23 -20.52
C PHE A 183 5.14 -13.83 -21.06
N ASP A 184 6.01 -13.70 -22.07
CA ASP A 184 6.25 -12.43 -22.77
C ASP A 184 5.19 -12.10 -23.85
N THR A 185 4.30 -13.05 -24.18
CA THR A 185 3.27 -12.80 -25.20
C THR A 185 2.15 -11.88 -24.72
N ASN A 186 1.57 -11.13 -25.67
CA ASN A 186 0.37 -10.34 -25.41
C ASN A 186 -0.89 -11.21 -25.53
N ILE A 187 -1.60 -11.40 -24.42
CA ILE A 187 -2.76 -12.28 -24.32
C ILE A 187 -4.02 -11.42 -24.19
N GLU A 188 -4.96 -11.54 -25.13
CA GLU A 188 -6.21 -10.76 -25.14
C GLU A 188 -7.16 -11.12 -23.99
N ARG A 189 -7.27 -12.41 -23.65
CA ARG A 189 -8.21 -12.97 -22.67
C ARG A 189 -7.42 -13.64 -21.53
N VAL A 190 -6.65 -12.82 -20.82
CA VAL A 190 -5.64 -13.24 -19.84
C VAL A 190 -6.20 -14.25 -18.84
N ASN A 191 -7.32 -13.90 -18.19
CA ASN A 191 -7.97 -14.74 -17.18
C ASN A 191 -8.45 -16.09 -17.72
N GLN A 192 -9.16 -16.09 -18.84
CA GLN A 192 -9.66 -17.35 -19.44
C GLN A 192 -8.51 -18.22 -19.96
N PHE A 193 -7.49 -17.59 -20.56
CA PHE A 193 -6.33 -18.29 -21.07
C PHE A 193 -5.57 -19.00 -19.94
N TRP A 194 -5.19 -18.28 -18.90
CA TRP A 194 -4.41 -18.84 -17.79
C TRP A 194 -5.20 -19.85 -16.95
N SER A 195 -6.49 -19.60 -16.70
CA SER A 195 -7.39 -20.57 -16.08
C SER A 195 -7.42 -21.89 -16.84
N THR A 196 -7.49 -21.82 -18.17
CA THR A 196 -7.53 -23.00 -19.03
C THR A 196 -6.20 -23.75 -19.08
N ILE A 197 -5.06 -23.04 -19.11
CA ILE A 197 -3.73 -23.66 -19.03
C ILE A 197 -3.55 -24.37 -17.69
N SER A 198 -3.88 -23.71 -16.56
CA SER A 198 -3.80 -24.35 -15.24
C SER A 198 -4.71 -25.58 -15.16
N PHE A 199 -5.95 -25.47 -15.64
CA PHE A 199 -6.90 -26.60 -15.72
C PHE A 199 -6.39 -27.76 -16.59
N ALA A 200 -5.68 -27.47 -17.68
CA ALA A 200 -5.11 -28.51 -18.54
C ALA A 200 -4.02 -29.33 -17.84
N LEU A 201 -3.27 -28.69 -16.93
CA LEU A 201 -2.11 -29.27 -16.24
C LEU A 201 -2.42 -29.82 -14.85
N ALA A 202 -3.55 -29.45 -14.23
CA ALA A 202 -3.90 -29.81 -12.84
C ALA A 202 -3.97 -31.32 -12.56
N ASP A 203 -4.22 -32.15 -13.57
CA ASP A 203 -4.27 -33.61 -13.49
C ASP A 203 -3.11 -34.29 -14.22
N PHE A 204 -2.04 -33.56 -14.55
CA PHE A 204 -0.87 -34.07 -15.27
C PHE A 204 0.39 -34.04 -14.39
N PRO A 205 0.85 -35.19 -13.86
CA PRO A 205 1.93 -35.23 -12.87
C PRO A 205 3.31 -34.87 -13.44
N GLU A 206 3.57 -35.15 -14.73
CA GLU A 206 4.85 -34.87 -15.39
C GLU A 206 5.11 -33.37 -15.57
N LEU A 207 4.05 -32.58 -15.80
CA LEU A 207 4.09 -31.12 -15.82
C LEU A 207 2.85 -30.57 -15.14
N ASN A 208 2.97 -30.30 -13.85
CA ASN A 208 1.90 -29.67 -13.07
C ASN A 208 1.96 -28.13 -13.19
N PRO A 209 0.90 -27.41 -12.77
CA PRO A 209 0.85 -25.95 -12.85
C PRO A 209 1.96 -25.23 -12.06
N VAL A 210 2.44 -25.80 -10.96
CA VAL A 210 3.52 -25.20 -10.15
C VAL A 210 4.88 -25.36 -10.84
N SER A 211 5.09 -26.47 -11.54
CA SER A 211 6.29 -26.69 -12.35
C SER A 211 6.44 -25.67 -13.48
N VAL A 212 5.34 -25.15 -14.04
CA VAL A 212 5.39 -24.04 -15.02
C VAL A 212 6.04 -22.79 -14.41
N ILE A 213 5.69 -22.46 -13.16
CA ILE A 213 6.28 -21.33 -12.43
C ILE A 213 7.77 -21.61 -12.16
N GLN A 214 8.09 -22.84 -11.77
CA GLN A 214 9.47 -23.24 -11.51
C GLN A 214 10.36 -23.02 -12.74
N TYR A 215 9.99 -23.59 -13.90
CA TYR A 215 10.77 -23.46 -15.13
C TYR A 215 10.88 -22.01 -15.60
N LEU A 216 9.79 -21.24 -15.51
CA LEU A 216 9.83 -19.81 -15.84
C LEU A 216 10.85 -19.05 -14.98
N LEU A 217 10.88 -19.30 -13.66
CA LEU A 217 11.81 -18.63 -12.76
C LEU A 217 13.26 -19.08 -12.97
N GLU A 218 13.48 -20.37 -13.27
CA GLU A 218 14.80 -20.89 -13.66
C GLU A 218 15.31 -20.14 -14.91
N ASP A 219 14.50 -20.05 -15.96
CA ASP A 219 14.84 -19.33 -17.20
C ASP A 219 15.14 -17.84 -16.96
N ILE A 220 14.33 -17.14 -16.15
CA ILE A 220 14.52 -15.70 -15.83
C ILE A 220 15.81 -15.45 -15.04
N LEU A 221 16.16 -16.38 -14.14
CA LEU A 221 17.36 -16.27 -13.31
C LEU A 221 18.63 -16.55 -14.12
N GLU A 222 18.55 -17.45 -15.11
CA GLU A 222 19.63 -17.72 -16.06
C GLU A 222 19.85 -16.56 -17.04
N ASP A 223 18.77 -16.08 -17.67
CA ASP A 223 18.80 -14.94 -18.60
C ASP A 223 17.70 -13.93 -18.29
N TRP A 224 18.12 -12.72 -17.90
CA TRP A 224 17.17 -11.71 -17.43
C TRP A 224 16.41 -11.07 -18.59
N PRO A 225 15.08 -11.12 -18.60
CA PRO A 225 14.29 -10.70 -19.75
C PRO A 225 14.25 -9.19 -19.92
N ASN A 226 14.22 -8.74 -21.19
CA ASN A 226 14.07 -7.33 -21.55
C ASN A 226 12.66 -6.78 -21.25
N ARG A 227 11.63 -7.63 -21.28
CA ARG A 227 10.21 -7.26 -21.07
C ARG A 227 9.65 -7.87 -19.78
N LEU A 228 10.38 -7.71 -18.68
CA LEU A 228 10.03 -8.29 -17.38
C LEU A 228 8.59 -7.91 -16.93
N SER A 229 8.17 -6.66 -17.13
CA SER A 229 6.83 -6.20 -16.77
C SER A 229 5.70 -7.04 -17.37
N ARG A 230 5.83 -7.44 -18.64
CA ARG A 230 4.85 -8.30 -19.32
C ARG A 230 4.83 -9.70 -18.71
N ILE A 231 6.01 -10.25 -18.43
CA ILE A 231 6.17 -11.57 -17.82
C ILE A 231 5.55 -11.58 -16.41
N LEU A 232 5.83 -10.56 -15.59
CA LEU A 232 5.28 -10.44 -14.24
C LEU A 232 3.76 -10.26 -14.23
N PHE A 233 3.21 -9.47 -15.17
CA PHE A 233 1.77 -9.34 -15.34
C PHE A 233 1.10 -10.70 -15.62
N ASN A 234 1.64 -11.45 -16.58
CA ASN A 234 1.13 -12.76 -16.93
C ASN A 234 1.35 -13.79 -15.80
N LEU A 235 2.47 -13.72 -15.08
CA LEU A 235 2.77 -14.58 -13.94
C LEU A 235 1.79 -14.33 -12.79
N SER A 236 1.58 -13.08 -12.41
CA SER A 236 0.60 -12.70 -11.38
C SER A 236 -0.79 -13.25 -11.73
N ALA A 237 -1.25 -13.04 -12.96
CA ALA A 237 -2.55 -13.55 -13.41
C ALA A 237 -2.61 -15.09 -13.47
N TYR A 238 -1.52 -15.76 -13.85
CA TYR A 238 -1.47 -17.22 -13.87
C TYR A 238 -1.59 -17.84 -12.48
N MET A 239 -0.87 -17.28 -11.51
CA MET A 239 -0.78 -17.81 -10.15
C MET A 239 -2.14 -17.83 -9.42
N GLU A 240 -3.08 -16.96 -9.77
CA GLU A 240 -4.45 -16.96 -9.23
C GLU A 240 -5.21 -18.27 -9.51
N TYR A 241 -4.83 -19.00 -10.56
CA TYR A 241 -5.47 -20.26 -10.96
C TYR A 241 -4.68 -21.50 -10.51
N VAL A 242 -3.57 -21.33 -9.80
CA VAL A 242 -2.71 -22.43 -9.33
C VAL A 242 -3.10 -22.84 -7.92
N SER A 243 -3.24 -24.14 -7.67
CA SER A 243 -3.65 -24.64 -6.35
C SER A 243 -2.58 -24.39 -5.28
N ALA A 244 -2.98 -23.71 -4.21
CA ALA A 244 -2.16 -23.45 -3.03
C ALA A 244 -1.95 -24.70 -2.15
N ASP A 245 -2.82 -25.71 -2.28
CA ASP A 245 -2.84 -26.91 -1.42
C ASP A 245 -2.17 -28.13 -2.08
N ALA A 246 -1.76 -28.03 -3.35
CA ALA A 246 -1.17 -29.13 -4.12
C ALA A 246 0.32 -28.90 -4.43
N TYR A 247 1.05 -29.97 -4.79
CA TYR A 247 2.45 -29.91 -5.26
C TYR A 247 3.43 -29.23 -4.29
N PHE A 248 3.36 -29.61 -3.01
CA PHE A 248 4.16 -29.04 -1.92
C PHE A 248 5.67 -28.97 -2.22
N SER A 249 6.25 -30.02 -2.82
CA SER A 249 7.68 -30.04 -3.18
C SER A 249 8.05 -28.96 -4.20
N GLN A 250 7.23 -28.79 -5.24
CA GLN A 250 7.44 -27.80 -6.29
C GLN A 250 7.27 -26.38 -5.73
N TRP A 251 6.27 -26.16 -4.87
CA TRP A 251 6.12 -24.88 -4.18
C TRP A 251 7.31 -24.53 -3.29
N SER A 252 7.90 -25.53 -2.62
CA SER A 252 9.14 -25.32 -1.87
C SER A 252 10.30 -24.90 -2.77
N THR A 253 10.41 -25.44 -3.99
CA THR A 253 11.41 -25.03 -4.98
C THR A 253 11.13 -23.62 -5.51
N VAL A 254 9.89 -23.33 -5.91
CA VAL A 254 9.44 -22.01 -6.36
C VAL A 254 9.70 -20.94 -5.30
N THR A 255 9.48 -21.24 -4.02
CA THR A 255 9.80 -20.34 -2.89
C THR A 255 11.29 -19.96 -2.88
N ASN A 256 12.19 -20.90 -3.17
CA ASN A 256 13.62 -20.64 -3.23
C ASN A 256 13.99 -19.78 -4.46
N LEU A 257 13.42 -20.11 -5.62
CA LEU A 257 13.66 -19.37 -6.86
C LEU A 257 13.14 -17.93 -6.75
N LEU A 258 11.99 -17.72 -6.13
CA LEU A 258 11.46 -16.38 -5.86
C LEU A 258 12.38 -15.57 -4.92
N ASP A 259 13.01 -16.21 -3.94
CA ASP A 259 13.94 -15.51 -3.03
C ASP A 259 15.15 -15.00 -3.82
N SER A 260 15.71 -15.86 -4.68
CA SER A 260 16.77 -15.48 -5.62
C SER A 260 16.32 -14.37 -6.57
N PHE A 261 15.12 -14.50 -7.14
CA PHE A 261 14.56 -13.53 -8.08
C PHE A 261 14.42 -12.15 -7.46
N PHE A 262 13.74 -12.03 -6.31
CA PHE A 262 13.52 -10.72 -5.68
C PHE A 262 14.81 -10.06 -5.19
N ARG A 263 15.81 -10.84 -4.76
CA ARG A 263 17.13 -10.32 -4.40
C ARG A 263 17.91 -9.81 -5.61
N GLN A 264 17.92 -10.57 -6.70
CA GLN A 264 18.52 -10.12 -7.95
C GLN A 264 17.78 -8.90 -8.50
N TYR A 265 16.45 -8.88 -8.40
CA TYR A 265 15.65 -7.76 -8.85
C TYR A 265 15.98 -6.49 -8.06
N LEU A 266 16.02 -6.57 -6.72
CA LEU A 266 16.42 -5.45 -5.87
C LEU A 266 17.81 -4.93 -6.25
N SER A 267 18.79 -5.83 -6.44
CA SER A 267 20.15 -5.43 -6.84
C SER A 267 20.17 -4.69 -8.18
N LYS A 268 19.29 -5.04 -9.13
CA LYS A 268 19.21 -4.35 -10.42
C LYS A 268 18.54 -2.98 -10.31
N ILE A 269 17.48 -2.86 -9.51
CA ILE A 269 16.81 -1.58 -9.22
C ILE A 269 17.80 -0.58 -8.60
N GLN A 270 18.61 -1.03 -7.65
CA GLN A 270 19.56 -0.16 -6.95
C GLN A 270 20.71 0.33 -7.84
N VAL A 271 21.06 -0.41 -8.89
CA VAL A 271 22.12 -0.04 -9.85
C VAL A 271 21.58 0.83 -10.99
N GLN A 272 20.31 0.65 -11.38
CA GLN A 272 19.71 1.40 -12.49
C GLN A 272 19.33 2.82 -12.08
N SER A 273 19.70 3.79 -12.91
CA SER A 273 19.34 5.20 -12.72
C SER A 273 17.97 5.57 -13.31
N ASP A 274 17.44 4.76 -14.23
CA ASP A 274 16.11 4.93 -14.81
C ASP A 274 15.15 3.92 -14.17
N ARG A 275 14.21 4.44 -13.37
CA ARG A 275 13.36 3.65 -12.47
C ARG A 275 11.90 3.56 -12.92
N ASN A 276 11.57 4.09 -14.10
CA ASN A 276 10.25 4.00 -14.74
C ASN A 276 9.64 2.57 -14.84
N PRO A 277 10.38 1.49 -15.13
CA PRO A 277 9.78 0.15 -15.29
C PRO A 277 9.17 -0.42 -13.99
N ILE A 278 9.66 0.00 -12.82
CA ILE A 278 9.24 -0.53 -11.51
C ILE A 278 7.77 -0.20 -11.22
N ARG A 279 7.27 0.95 -11.73
CA ARG A 279 5.92 1.44 -11.45
C ARG A 279 4.82 0.52 -11.99
N THR A 280 5.02 -0.07 -13.17
CA THR A 280 4.06 -1.02 -13.77
C THR A 280 4.13 -2.41 -13.14
N GLU A 281 5.21 -2.70 -12.41
CA GLU A 281 5.52 -4.02 -11.89
C GLU A 281 5.10 -4.19 -10.43
N LEU A 282 5.02 -3.10 -9.65
CA LEU A 282 4.67 -3.12 -8.23
C LEU A 282 3.44 -3.98 -7.91
N LYS A 283 2.32 -3.71 -8.59
CA LYS A 283 1.05 -4.43 -8.39
C LYS A 283 1.17 -5.92 -8.68
N ASN A 284 1.84 -6.27 -9.78
CA ASN A 284 2.04 -7.65 -10.19
C ASN A 284 2.96 -8.41 -9.23
N CYS A 285 4.04 -7.76 -8.75
CA CYS A 285 4.91 -8.31 -7.73
C CYS A 285 4.16 -8.54 -6.41
N ILE A 286 3.32 -7.59 -5.98
CA ILE A 286 2.48 -7.75 -4.78
C ILE A 286 1.51 -8.93 -4.97
N GLY A 287 0.88 -9.08 -6.14
CA GLY A 287 0.01 -10.23 -6.46
C GLY A 287 0.73 -11.57 -6.35
N ILE A 288 1.97 -11.65 -6.87
CA ILE A 288 2.84 -12.83 -6.73
C ILE A 288 3.14 -13.09 -5.24
N MET A 289 3.56 -12.07 -4.48
CA MET A 289 3.86 -12.20 -3.04
C MET A 289 2.64 -12.73 -2.27
N VAL A 290 1.46 -12.15 -2.48
CA VAL A 290 0.21 -12.55 -1.82
C VAL A 290 -0.12 -14.01 -2.12
N THR A 291 0.01 -14.44 -3.38
CA THR A 291 -0.33 -15.81 -3.78
C THR A 291 0.61 -16.83 -3.14
N VAL A 292 1.92 -16.55 -3.13
CA VAL A 292 2.93 -17.44 -2.54
C VAL A 292 2.78 -17.55 -1.02
N LEU A 293 2.49 -16.44 -0.35
CA LEU A 293 2.25 -16.42 1.09
C LEU A 293 0.98 -17.19 1.50
N ARG A 294 0.05 -17.43 0.57
CA ARG A 294 -1.17 -18.22 0.81
C ARG A 294 -0.98 -19.72 0.55
N VAL A 295 0.19 -20.16 0.10
CA VAL A 295 0.49 -21.59 -0.09
C VAL A 295 0.36 -22.35 1.22
N HIS A 296 -0.29 -23.51 1.19
CA HIS A 296 -0.53 -24.32 2.37
C HIS A 296 0.79 -24.74 3.03
N ASN A 297 0.85 -24.62 4.36
CA ASN A 297 2.06 -24.89 5.14
C ASN A 297 3.30 -24.06 4.71
N PHE A 298 3.13 -22.86 4.13
CA PHE A 298 4.24 -21.99 3.72
C PHE A 298 5.34 -21.84 4.79
N SER A 299 4.97 -21.67 6.06
CA SER A 299 5.91 -21.55 7.18
C SER A 299 6.86 -22.73 7.38
N THR A 300 6.55 -23.90 6.78
CA THR A 300 7.38 -25.11 6.88
C THR A 300 8.48 -25.16 5.84
N PHE A 301 8.43 -24.31 4.80
CA PHE A 301 9.49 -24.23 3.80
C PHE A 301 10.77 -23.67 4.43
N LYS A 302 11.91 -24.27 4.08
CA LYS A 302 13.24 -23.94 4.64
C LYS A 302 13.59 -22.46 4.52
N ASN A 303 13.24 -21.83 3.40
CA ASN A 303 13.58 -20.44 3.09
C ASN A 303 12.38 -19.48 3.15
N SER A 304 11.27 -19.87 3.79
CA SER A 304 10.06 -19.03 3.92
C SER A 304 10.36 -17.66 4.53
N VAL A 305 11.14 -17.61 5.62
CA VAL A 305 11.54 -16.36 6.27
C VAL A 305 12.53 -15.55 5.41
N SER A 306 13.47 -16.22 4.74
CA SER A 306 14.43 -15.57 3.83
C SER A 306 13.71 -14.88 2.67
N LEU A 307 12.71 -15.55 2.09
CA LEU A 307 11.88 -14.99 1.03
C LEU A 307 11.11 -13.75 1.50
N VAL A 308 10.50 -13.80 2.69
CA VAL A 308 9.77 -12.67 3.26
C VAL A 308 10.70 -11.48 3.53
N GLU A 309 11.95 -11.73 3.92
CA GLU A 309 12.97 -10.69 4.01
C GLU A 309 13.32 -10.10 2.63
N GLY A 310 13.44 -10.94 1.60
CA GLY A 310 13.60 -10.50 0.21
C GLY A 310 12.45 -9.63 -0.27
N PHE A 311 11.20 -10.07 -0.05
CA PHE A 311 9.98 -9.30 -0.33
C PHE A 311 10.00 -7.96 0.40
N SER A 312 10.35 -7.97 1.68
CA SER A 312 10.41 -6.76 2.51
C SER A 312 11.33 -5.71 1.93
N LYS A 313 12.58 -6.08 1.62
CA LYS A 313 13.58 -5.15 1.11
C LYS A 313 13.22 -4.61 -0.26
N TRP A 314 12.70 -5.48 -1.13
CA TRP A 314 12.24 -5.06 -2.45
C TRP A 314 11.04 -4.11 -2.36
N LEU A 315 10.06 -4.44 -1.52
CA LEU A 315 8.85 -3.62 -1.37
C LEU A 315 9.17 -2.24 -0.79
N THR A 316 10.04 -2.14 0.22
CA THR A 316 10.43 -0.84 0.79
C THR A 316 11.18 0.03 -0.22
N GLU A 317 12.09 -0.54 -1.02
CA GLU A 317 12.76 0.19 -2.10
C GLU A 317 11.76 0.64 -3.17
N ALA A 318 10.80 -0.22 -3.55
CA ALA A 318 9.79 0.13 -4.54
C ALA A 318 8.88 1.28 -4.06
N LEU A 319 8.58 1.35 -2.75
CA LEU A 319 7.77 2.42 -2.16
C LEU A 319 8.45 3.80 -2.20
N HIS A 320 9.77 3.87 -2.38
CA HIS A 320 10.48 5.14 -2.48
C HIS A 320 10.07 5.94 -3.71
N GLU A 321 9.64 5.27 -4.78
CA GLU A 321 9.33 5.94 -6.05
C GLU A 321 7.98 5.56 -6.64
N CYS A 322 7.50 4.35 -6.38
CA CYS A 322 6.27 3.86 -6.96
C CYS A 322 5.08 4.18 -6.06
N LYS A 323 4.01 4.69 -6.67
CA LYS A 323 2.72 4.86 -6.01
C LYS A 323 2.14 3.48 -5.67
N ALA A 324 1.87 3.22 -4.38
CA ALA A 324 1.20 2.00 -3.93
C ALA A 324 -0.30 2.22 -3.74
N ASP A 325 -1.08 1.16 -3.95
CA ASP A 325 -2.49 1.11 -3.61
C ASP A 325 -2.67 0.57 -2.18
N LEU A 326 -3.66 1.10 -1.44
CA LEU A 326 -3.93 0.68 -0.07
C LEU A 326 -4.32 -0.79 0.02
N LEU A 327 -5.23 -1.26 -0.85
CA LEU A 327 -5.68 -2.66 -0.87
C LEU A 327 -4.53 -3.64 -1.11
N ASP A 328 -3.56 -3.27 -1.95
CA ASP A 328 -2.41 -4.11 -2.27
C ASP A 328 -1.51 -4.27 -1.03
N LEU A 329 -1.24 -3.17 -0.31
CA LEU A 329 -0.47 -3.23 0.94
C LEU A 329 -1.21 -3.99 2.05
N LEU A 330 -2.52 -3.79 2.18
CA LEU A 330 -3.35 -4.53 3.12
C LEU A 330 -3.36 -6.03 2.81
N ALA A 331 -3.45 -6.40 1.54
CA ALA A 331 -3.45 -7.78 1.08
C ALA A 331 -2.12 -8.48 1.39
N VAL A 332 -0.99 -7.87 1.06
CA VAL A 332 0.33 -8.49 1.27
C VAL A 332 0.71 -8.58 2.75
N CYS A 333 0.40 -7.55 3.54
CA CYS A 333 0.64 -7.58 4.98
C CYS A 333 -0.24 -8.62 5.67
N THR A 334 -1.51 -8.72 5.29
CA THR A 334 -2.43 -9.75 5.83
C THR A 334 -2.00 -11.16 5.41
N ALA A 335 -1.56 -11.34 4.17
CA ALA A 335 -1.03 -12.62 3.70
C ALA A 335 0.19 -13.04 4.51
N CYS A 336 1.15 -12.14 4.74
CA CYS A 336 2.33 -12.39 5.57
C CYS A 336 1.96 -12.76 7.03
N ASN A 337 1.03 -12.01 7.63
CA ASN A 337 0.58 -12.26 8.99
C ASN A 337 -0.09 -13.63 9.16
N ARG A 338 -0.75 -14.14 8.12
CA ARG A 338 -1.36 -15.47 8.09
C ARG A 338 -0.37 -16.59 7.71
N ALA A 339 0.64 -16.30 6.90
CA ALA A 339 1.57 -17.27 6.33
C ALA A 339 2.57 -17.85 7.34
N LEU A 340 2.95 -17.07 8.36
CA LEU A 340 4.00 -17.41 9.31
C LEU A 340 3.44 -17.70 10.71
N LEU A 341 4.10 -18.56 11.47
CA LEU A 341 3.59 -19.01 12.78
C LEU A 341 4.21 -18.24 13.96
N ARG A 342 5.46 -17.79 13.84
CA ARG A 342 6.18 -17.08 14.91
C ARG A 342 5.78 -15.61 14.90
N ASP A 343 5.39 -15.06 16.05
CA ASP A 343 4.90 -13.68 16.14
C ASP A 343 5.89 -12.61 15.67
N ARG A 344 7.20 -12.87 15.86
CA ARG A 344 8.25 -12.01 15.33
C ARG A 344 8.27 -11.95 13.80
N ASP A 345 7.91 -13.05 13.13
CA ASP A 345 8.06 -13.25 11.69
C ASP A 345 6.73 -12.92 10.97
N LYS A 346 5.56 -13.16 11.62
CA LYS A 346 4.22 -12.79 11.11
C LYS A 346 4.11 -11.35 10.62
N GLN A 347 4.64 -10.42 11.41
CA GLN A 347 4.51 -8.99 11.19
C GLN A 347 5.70 -8.41 10.40
N PHE A 348 6.52 -9.24 9.76
CA PHE A 348 7.78 -8.78 9.16
C PHE A 348 7.56 -7.71 8.09
N LEU A 349 6.70 -7.97 7.10
CA LEU A 349 6.37 -6.98 6.06
C LEU A 349 5.75 -5.71 6.65
N THR A 350 4.77 -5.86 7.54
CA THR A 350 4.11 -4.72 8.18
C THR A 350 5.10 -3.85 8.95
N LYS A 351 5.99 -4.46 9.74
CA LYS A 351 7.04 -3.76 10.50
C LYS A 351 8.02 -3.05 9.60
N ALA A 352 8.41 -3.67 8.49
CA ALA A 352 9.31 -3.04 7.53
C ALA A 352 8.68 -1.78 6.90
N ILE A 353 7.43 -1.87 6.43
CA ILE A 353 6.70 -0.74 5.85
C ILE A 353 6.52 0.39 6.87
N VAL A 354 6.14 0.07 8.12
CA VAL A 354 6.00 1.07 9.19
C VAL A 354 7.35 1.69 9.56
N SER A 355 8.41 0.88 9.65
CA SER A 355 9.76 1.37 9.91
C SER A 355 10.24 2.33 8.80
N GLU A 356 9.94 2.00 7.55
CA GLU A 356 10.29 2.83 6.39
C GLU A 356 9.55 4.16 6.41
N LEU A 357 8.24 4.17 6.71
CA LEU A 357 7.47 5.40 6.95
C LEU A 357 8.13 6.25 8.03
N VAL A 358 8.57 5.66 9.15
CA VAL A 358 9.23 6.41 10.24
C VAL A 358 10.56 7.01 9.78
N GLN A 359 11.35 6.30 8.96
CA GLN A 359 12.56 6.88 8.38
C GLN A 359 12.23 8.03 7.42
N ALA A 360 11.18 7.90 6.62
CA ALA A 360 10.73 8.94 5.69
C ALA A 360 10.19 10.18 6.42
N LEU A 361 9.48 10.01 7.54
CA LEU A 361 9.02 11.11 8.41
C LEU A 361 10.17 11.83 9.11
N LYS A 362 11.29 11.12 9.34
CA LYS A 362 12.56 11.69 9.82
C LYS A 362 13.42 12.27 8.71
N PHE A 363 12.95 12.24 7.46
CA PHE A 363 13.69 12.69 6.27
C PHE A 363 15.04 11.98 6.09
N LYS A 364 15.11 10.70 6.47
CA LYS A 364 16.32 9.85 6.35
C LYS A 364 16.33 8.98 5.11
N CYS A 365 15.19 8.79 4.48
CA CYS A 365 15.04 8.14 3.18
C CYS A 365 13.97 8.87 2.35
N ASP A 366 14.01 8.64 1.05
CA ASP A 366 12.99 9.12 0.13
C ASP A 366 11.74 8.25 0.24
N MET A 367 10.58 8.82 -0.07
CA MET A 367 9.30 8.12 -0.12
C MET A 367 8.43 8.82 -1.15
N ASN A 368 7.73 8.04 -1.99
CA ASN A 368 6.78 8.64 -2.91
C ASN A 368 5.73 9.43 -2.10
N GLU A 369 5.45 10.67 -2.48
CA GLU A 369 4.54 11.57 -1.75
C GLU A 369 3.19 10.93 -1.41
N HIS A 370 2.68 10.07 -2.29
CA HIS A 370 1.41 9.36 -2.10
C HIS A 370 1.47 8.35 -0.95
N ASN A 371 2.62 7.69 -0.79
CA ASN A 371 2.78 6.55 0.10
C ASN A 371 2.77 6.95 1.59
N TYR A 372 3.08 8.21 1.93
CA TYR A 372 2.93 8.71 3.31
C TYR A 372 1.52 8.47 3.83
N MET A 373 0.51 8.95 3.10
CA MET A 373 -0.88 8.80 3.51
C MET A 373 -1.38 7.36 3.33
N ILE A 374 -0.91 6.61 2.33
CA ILE A 374 -1.31 5.21 2.15
C ILE A 374 -0.84 4.33 3.32
N ILE A 375 0.40 4.48 3.78
CA ILE A 375 0.92 3.70 4.91
C ILE A 375 0.24 4.14 6.22
N ILE A 376 0.00 5.44 6.40
CA ILE A 376 -0.78 5.96 7.54
C ILE A 376 -2.19 5.36 7.54
N ASN A 377 -2.85 5.31 6.39
CA ASN A 377 -4.17 4.71 6.22
C ASN A 377 -4.16 3.20 6.50
N LEU A 378 -3.10 2.49 6.13
CA LEU A 378 -2.90 1.08 6.51
C LEU A 378 -2.82 0.91 8.04
N ILE A 379 -2.18 1.84 8.75
CA ILE A 379 -2.12 1.83 10.22
C ILE A 379 -3.49 2.15 10.83
N LEU A 380 -4.16 3.21 10.35
CA LEU A 380 -5.48 3.63 10.82
C LEU A 380 -6.55 2.55 10.58
N GLN A 381 -6.51 1.87 9.44
CA GLN A 381 -7.36 0.70 9.17
C GLN A 381 -7.15 -0.38 10.23
N GLY A 382 -5.89 -0.68 10.59
CA GLY A 382 -5.57 -1.68 11.61
C GLY A 382 -5.99 -1.29 13.03
N ILE A 383 -6.36 -0.03 13.25
CA ILE A 383 -6.91 0.51 14.51
C ILE A 383 -8.44 0.44 14.52
N GLY A 384 -9.09 0.29 13.35
CA GLY A 384 -10.55 0.30 13.19
C GLY A 384 -11.12 1.68 12.83
N GLU A 385 -10.31 2.57 12.24
CA GLU A 385 -10.75 3.86 11.75
C GLU A 385 -11.25 3.78 10.29
N ASP A 386 -12.21 4.63 9.93
CA ASP A 386 -12.72 4.69 8.56
C ASP A 386 -11.64 5.28 7.63
N VAL A 387 -11.34 4.56 6.57
CA VAL A 387 -10.41 4.99 5.52
C VAL A 387 -11.21 5.35 4.27
N LEU A 388 -10.61 6.13 3.36
CA LEU A 388 -11.24 6.62 2.13
C LEU A 388 -11.84 5.50 1.24
N GLU A 389 -11.37 4.27 1.37
CA GLU A 389 -11.90 3.11 0.66
C GLU A 389 -12.86 2.33 1.58
N GLU A 390 -14.07 2.01 1.08
CA GLU A 390 -15.02 1.17 1.81
C GLU A 390 -14.47 -0.27 1.91
N ILE A 391 -13.79 -0.55 3.02
CA ILE A 391 -13.26 -1.87 3.34
C ILE A 391 -14.28 -2.59 4.22
N VAL A 392 -14.63 -3.84 3.87
CA VAL A 392 -15.48 -4.67 4.74
C VAL A 392 -14.70 -5.01 6.01
N ASP A 393 -15.27 -4.66 7.15
CA ASP A 393 -14.69 -4.91 8.47
C ASP A 393 -14.29 -6.40 8.64
N ASP A 394 -13.19 -6.68 9.34
CA ASP A 394 -12.55 -8.00 9.51
C ASP A 394 -11.83 -8.64 8.28
N GLN A 395 -11.85 -8.05 7.08
CA GLN A 395 -11.19 -8.65 5.92
C GLN A 395 -9.66 -8.72 6.05
N TYR A 396 -9.06 -7.68 6.65
CA TYR A 396 -7.61 -7.47 6.72
C TYR A 396 -7.12 -7.46 8.16
N ASN A 397 -6.11 -8.28 8.44
CA ASN A 397 -5.41 -8.30 9.72
C ASN A 397 -3.91 -8.20 9.44
N THR A 398 -3.43 -6.96 9.36
CA THR A 398 -2.02 -6.63 9.08
C THR A 398 -1.17 -6.58 10.35
N ALA A 399 -1.82 -6.49 11.52
CA ALA A 399 -1.20 -6.16 12.81
C ALA A 399 -0.35 -4.87 12.80
N ALA A 400 -0.70 -3.90 11.95
CA ALA A 400 -0.01 -2.61 11.85
C ALA A 400 0.00 -1.84 13.17
N CYS A 401 -1.07 -1.96 13.96
CA CYS A 401 -1.17 -1.34 15.28
C CYS A 401 -0.06 -1.82 16.25
N ASP A 402 0.35 -3.10 16.19
CA ASP A 402 1.47 -3.59 17.00
C ASP A 402 2.84 -3.10 16.49
N ALA A 403 2.97 -2.94 15.16
CA ALA A 403 4.19 -2.50 14.52
C ALA A 403 4.56 -1.03 14.83
N VAL A 404 3.57 -0.21 15.18
CA VAL A 404 3.72 1.22 15.52
C VAL A 404 4.32 1.43 16.91
N ARG A 405 4.07 0.53 17.88
CA ARG A 405 4.42 0.75 19.30
C ARG A 405 5.88 1.15 19.57
N PRO A 406 6.89 0.58 18.89
CA PRO A 406 8.29 0.98 19.10
C PRO A 406 8.58 2.43 18.68
N TYR A 407 7.74 3.02 17.83
CA TYR A 407 7.98 4.31 17.17
C TYR A 407 7.12 5.45 17.72
N ILE A 408 6.39 5.25 18.83
CA ILE A 408 5.51 6.29 19.40
C ILE A 408 6.28 7.57 19.76
N PHE A 409 7.50 7.47 20.30
CA PHE A 409 8.32 8.65 20.57
C PHE A 409 8.73 9.37 19.28
N ASP A 410 9.04 8.62 18.22
CA ASP A 410 9.37 9.22 16.92
C ASP A 410 8.19 10.00 16.34
N PHE A 411 6.97 9.50 16.52
CA PHE A 411 5.75 10.21 16.12
C PHE A 411 5.49 11.46 16.98
N ILE A 412 5.74 11.40 18.29
CA ILE A 412 5.65 12.55 19.18
C ILE A 412 6.68 13.63 18.79
N ASP A 413 7.92 13.23 18.51
CA ASP A 413 8.98 14.14 18.07
C ASP A 413 8.59 14.81 16.74
N PHE A 414 8.11 14.04 15.77
CA PHE A 414 7.57 14.57 14.51
C PHE A 414 6.41 15.54 14.71
N MET A 415 5.49 15.26 15.65
CA MET A 415 4.40 16.16 16.00
C MET A 415 4.88 17.46 16.65
N SER A 416 5.94 17.37 17.47
CA SER A 416 6.50 18.51 18.20
C SER A 416 7.28 19.47 17.29
N ASP A 417 7.93 18.95 16.26
CA ASP A 417 8.78 19.72 15.36
C ASP A 417 7.96 20.74 14.55
N LEU A 418 8.41 22.00 14.60
CA LEU A 418 7.84 23.12 13.87
C LEU A 418 8.15 23.09 12.38
N HIS A 419 9.31 22.54 12.00
CA HIS A 419 9.85 22.65 10.65
C HIS A 419 9.42 21.52 9.72
N VAL A 420 8.91 20.41 10.28
CA VAL A 420 8.41 19.24 9.54
C VAL A 420 7.43 19.61 8.42
N LEU A 421 6.49 20.53 8.65
CA LEU A 421 5.52 20.91 7.63
C LEU A 421 6.18 21.59 6.42
N THR A 422 7.25 22.35 6.65
CA THR A 422 8.02 22.99 5.56
C THR A 422 8.76 21.96 4.73
N GLU A 423 9.34 20.94 5.36
CA GLU A 423 10.01 19.85 4.64
C GLU A 423 9.00 19.00 3.83
N ILE A 424 7.85 18.64 4.43
CA ILE A 424 6.79 17.91 3.71
C ILE A 424 6.25 18.75 2.54
N LYS A 425 6.10 20.06 2.71
CA LYS A 425 5.70 20.96 1.61
C LYS A 425 6.69 20.93 0.45
N LYS A 426 8.01 20.82 0.70
CA LYS A 426 9.01 20.69 -0.37
C LYS A 426 8.87 19.37 -1.13
N ILE A 427 8.51 18.30 -0.44
CA ILE A 427 8.33 16.96 -1.03
C ILE A 427 7.03 16.88 -1.84
N THR A 428 5.94 17.38 -1.26
CA THR A 428 4.57 17.19 -1.78
C THR A 428 4.05 18.35 -2.64
N ASN A 429 4.76 19.48 -2.66
CA ASN A 429 4.32 20.74 -3.26
C ASN A 429 2.91 21.20 -2.82
N SER A 430 2.46 20.78 -1.63
CA SER A 430 1.11 21.05 -1.11
C SER A 430 1.13 21.65 0.29
N ASP A 431 0.26 22.65 0.50
CA ASP A 431 0.10 23.34 1.78
C ASP A 431 -0.84 22.60 2.76
N SER A 432 -1.56 21.58 2.29
CA SER A 432 -2.54 20.85 3.12
C SER A 432 -2.06 19.48 3.55
N ILE A 433 -1.30 18.77 2.70
CA ILE A 433 -0.93 17.37 2.91
C ILE A 433 -0.12 17.17 4.19
N GLY A 434 0.82 18.07 4.50
CA GLY A 434 1.59 18.00 5.74
C GLY A 434 0.70 18.10 6.99
N GLY A 435 -0.35 18.91 6.94
CA GLY A 435 -1.34 18.99 8.01
C GLY A 435 -2.16 17.72 8.16
N ASP A 436 -2.55 17.11 7.04
CA ASP A 436 -3.25 15.82 7.01
C ASP A 436 -2.39 14.72 7.66
N ILE A 437 -1.13 14.58 7.22
CA ILE A 437 -0.14 13.64 7.77
C ILE A 437 0.02 13.84 9.28
N LYS A 438 0.27 15.07 9.73
CA LYS A 438 0.49 15.39 11.15
C LYS A 438 -0.75 15.10 11.99
N SER A 439 -1.95 15.38 11.48
CA SER A 439 -3.21 15.04 12.17
C SER A 439 -3.42 13.53 12.29
N SER A 440 -3.17 12.77 11.23
CA SER A 440 -3.34 11.32 11.24
C SER A 440 -2.30 10.61 12.12
N ILE A 441 -1.06 11.10 12.16
CA ILE A 441 -0.06 10.63 13.12
C ILE A 441 -0.50 10.94 14.55
N ALA A 442 -1.04 12.14 14.79
CA ALA A 442 -1.58 12.48 16.10
C ALA A 442 -2.75 11.57 16.52
N GLN A 443 -3.60 11.16 15.58
CA GLN A 443 -4.65 10.17 15.81
C GLN A 443 -4.07 8.81 16.20
N ILE A 444 -3.04 8.32 15.50
CA ILE A 444 -2.33 7.08 15.84
C ILE A 444 -1.77 7.14 17.27
N VAL A 445 -1.08 8.23 17.62
CA VAL A 445 -0.51 8.43 18.97
C VAL A 445 -1.61 8.50 20.02
N ALA A 446 -2.69 9.25 19.75
CA ALA A 446 -3.82 9.39 20.66
C ALA A 446 -4.47 8.04 20.96
N VAL A 447 -4.74 7.23 19.92
CA VAL A 447 -5.36 5.93 20.11
C VAL A 447 -4.44 4.99 20.86
N GLU A 448 -3.15 4.92 20.54
CA GLU A 448 -2.20 4.06 21.27
C GLU A 448 -2.09 4.46 22.75
N MET A 449 -2.06 5.77 23.05
CA MET A 449 -2.08 6.27 24.43
C MET A 449 -3.40 5.97 25.16
N SER A 450 -4.50 5.78 24.42
CA SER A 450 -5.83 5.50 25.00
C SER A 450 -6.07 4.01 25.29
N ARG A 451 -5.16 3.11 24.89
CA ARG A 451 -5.33 1.67 25.09
C ARG A 451 -5.21 1.24 26.55
N SER A 452 -4.42 1.98 27.33
CA SER A 452 -4.47 1.91 28.78
C SER A 452 -5.77 2.58 29.24
N GLY A 453 -6.60 1.90 30.03
CA GLY A 453 -7.91 2.41 30.44
C GLY A 453 -7.86 3.86 30.97
N ALA A 454 -8.95 4.61 30.74
CA ALA A 454 -9.08 6.07 30.90
C ALA A 454 -8.66 6.69 32.25
N ARG A 455 -8.39 5.89 33.29
CA ARG A 455 -8.01 6.34 34.64
C ARG A 455 -6.52 6.22 34.92
N ASP A 456 -5.74 5.71 33.97
CA ASP A 456 -4.34 5.38 34.20
C ASP A 456 -3.40 6.54 33.82
N SER A 457 -2.92 7.27 34.83
CA SER A 457 -1.92 8.33 34.63
C SER A 457 -0.54 7.81 34.21
N ARG A 458 -0.29 6.49 34.25
CA ARG A 458 0.99 5.89 33.85
C ARG A 458 1.35 6.20 32.40
N THR A 459 0.37 6.30 31.52
CA THR A 459 0.62 6.57 30.09
C THR A 459 1.06 8.00 29.85
N VAL A 460 0.44 8.98 30.53
CA VAL A 460 0.89 10.37 30.52
C VAL A 460 2.31 10.47 31.08
N ASN A 461 2.59 9.82 32.21
CA ASN A 461 3.94 9.82 32.80
C ASN A 461 5.00 9.18 31.89
N ARG A 462 4.61 8.22 31.06
CA ARG A 462 5.53 7.53 30.13
C ARG A 462 5.86 8.39 28.91
N TYR A 463 4.84 8.98 28.28
CA TYR A 463 4.99 9.63 26.98
C TYR A 463 5.11 11.16 27.08
N LEU A 464 4.49 11.78 28.09
CA LEU A 464 4.44 13.22 28.31
C LEU A 464 4.78 13.59 29.77
N PRO A 465 5.94 13.15 30.32
CA PRO A 465 6.29 13.42 31.71
C PRO A 465 6.36 14.91 32.04
N TRP A 466 6.70 15.74 31.05
CA TRP A 466 6.78 17.19 31.19
C TRP A 466 5.42 17.82 31.52
N LEU A 467 4.29 17.22 31.13
CA LEU A 467 2.96 17.78 31.38
C LEU A 467 2.70 17.99 32.88
N MET A 468 3.33 17.16 33.71
CA MET A 468 3.19 17.19 35.16
C MET A 468 4.10 18.22 35.85
N LEU A 469 4.95 18.90 35.08
CA LEU A 469 5.95 19.86 35.55
C LEU A 469 5.80 21.21 34.82
N PRO A 470 4.64 21.89 34.92
CA PRO A 470 4.44 23.18 34.30
C PRO A 470 5.44 24.20 34.85
N PRO A 471 6.04 25.05 33.99
CA PRO A 471 7.00 26.06 34.43
C PRO A 471 6.33 27.13 35.29
N SER A 472 7.05 27.63 36.29
CA SER A 472 6.59 28.72 37.15
C SER A 472 6.65 30.05 36.41
N VAL A 473 5.62 30.89 36.55
CA VAL A 473 5.56 32.25 35.98
C VAL A 473 6.76 33.12 36.43
N THR A 474 7.29 32.88 37.63
CA THR A 474 8.47 33.59 38.16
C THR A 474 9.79 33.19 37.47
N GLN A 475 9.79 32.14 36.66
CA GLN A 475 10.95 31.60 35.94
C GLN A 475 10.74 31.64 34.41
N SER A 476 10.01 32.64 33.91
CA SER A 476 9.72 32.82 32.48
C SER A 476 10.94 33.30 31.68
N THR A 477 11.94 32.43 31.49
CA THR A 477 13.02 32.67 30.52
C THR A 477 12.49 32.52 29.09
N PRO A 478 13.13 33.16 28.08
CA PRO A 478 12.75 32.98 26.68
C PRO A 478 12.75 31.50 26.23
N SER A 479 13.71 30.71 26.72
CA SER A 479 13.78 29.28 26.43
C SER A 479 12.62 28.48 27.03
N ALA A 480 12.31 28.70 28.32
CA ALA A 480 11.19 28.04 28.99
C ALA A 480 9.84 28.42 28.36
N PHE A 481 9.73 29.67 27.87
CA PHE A 481 8.58 30.13 27.10
C PHE A 481 8.44 29.40 25.76
N ALA A 482 9.52 29.29 24.98
CA ALA A 482 9.55 28.54 23.72
C ALA A 482 9.17 27.06 23.91
N ASP A 483 9.70 26.42 24.95
CA ASP A 483 9.41 25.03 25.30
C ASP A 483 7.92 24.86 25.66
N ALA A 484 7.37 25.77 26.46
CA ALA A 484 5.95 25.77 26.79
C ALA A 484 5.05 25.94 25.56
N VAL A 485 5.42 26.81 24.62
CA VAL A 485 4.68 26.99 23.35
C VAL A 485 4.73 25.71 22.50
N THR A 486 5.88 25.04 22.45
CA THR A 486 6.05 23.75 21.76
C THR A 486 5.17 22.66 22.37
N ASN A 487 5.11 22.61 23.70
CA ASN A 487 4.24 21.70 24.44
C ASN A 487 2.75 21.98 24.20
N VAL A 488 2.33 23.25 24.18
CA VAL A 488 0.95 23.66 23.85
C VAL A 488 0.58 23.23 22.42
N ARG A 489 1.50 23.36 21.47
CA ARG A 489 1.32 22.90 20.08
C ARG A 489 1.18 21.38 20.00
N LEU A 490 2.05 20.64 20.68
CA LEU A 490 2.02 19.18 20.73
C LEU A 490 0.68 18.68 21.30
N LEU A 491 0.19 19.28 22.39
CA LEU A 491 -1.11 18.95 22.97
C LEU A 491 -2.27 19.28 22.02
N SER A 492 -2.17 20.38 21.28
CA SER A 492 -3.19 20.74 20.28
C SER A 492 -3.29 19.66 19.20
N TRP A 493 -2.16 19.17 18.67
CA TRP A 493 -2.14 18.07 17.71
C TRP A 493 -2.71 16.78 18.32
N LEU A 494 -2.28 16.41 19.53
CA LEU A 494 -2.74 15.20 20.22
C LEU A 494 -4.26 15.21 20.44
N LEU A 495 -4.82 16.32 20.93
CA LEU A 495 -6.27 16.47 21.12
C LEU A 495 -7.05 16.46 19.81
N LEU A 496 -6.48 17.06 18.75
CA LEU A 496 -7.07 17.02 17.42
C LEU A 496 -7.15 15.57 16.90
N GLY A 497 -6.08 14.78 17.07
CA GLY A 497 -6.07 13.37 16.74
C GLY A 497 -7.07 12.55 17.56
N ALA A 498 -7.16 12.79 18.87
CA ALA A 498 -8.13 12.13 19.74
C ALA A 498 -9.59 12.42 19.36
N LEU A 499 -9.88 13.66 18.96
CA LEU A 499 -11.21 14.10 18.52
C LEU A 499 -11.58 13.60 17.11
N GLN A 500 -10.59 13.21 16.30
CA GLN A 500 -10.79 12.63 14.97
C GLN A 500 -11.10 11.13 14.99
N ALA A 501 -10.70 10.44 16.06
CA ALA A 501 -10.94 9.01 16.21
C ALA A 501 -12.44 8.68 16.24
N ASN A 502 -12.82 7.63 15.52
CA ASN A 502 -14.17 7.09 15.49
C ASN A 502 -14.53 6.46 16.84
N GLN A 503 -13.56 5.84 17.50
CA GLN A 503 -13.73 5.23 18.82
C GLN A 503 -13.44 6.24 19.92
N PRO A 504 -14.06 6.11 21.11
CA PRO A 504 -13.78 6.98 22.25
C PRO A 504 -12.29 6.90 22.62
N CYS A 505 -11.57 7.98 22.31
CA CYS A 505 -10.12 8.08 22.44
C CYS A 505 -9.77 9.10 23.52
N GLN A 506 -9.14 8.65 24.61
CA GLN A 506 -8.81 9.46 25.78
C GLN A 506 -7.32 9.36 26.17
N PRO A 507 -6.41 9.96 25.40
CA PRO A 507 -4.98 9.90 25.69
C PRO A 507 -4.60 10.71 26.95
N LEU A 508 -5.47 11.65 27.35
CA LEU A 508 -5.27 12.53 28.50
C LEU A 508 -6.46 12.38 29.48
N PRO A 509 -6.27 11.77 30.66
CA PRO A 509 -7.31 11.70 31.69
C PRO A 509 -7.70 13.10 32.17
N ILE A 510 -8.97 13.47 32.01
CA ILE A 510 -9.44 14.87 32.22
C ILE A 510 -9.23 15.34 33.65
N SER A 511 -9.72 14.58 34.64
CA SER A 511 -9.63 14.94 36.06
C SER A 511 -8.19 15.08 36.55
N TYR A 512 -7.25 14.34 35.94
CA TYR A 512 -5.85 14.38 36.28
C TYR A 512 -5.10 15.53 35.57
N CYS A 513 -5.35 15.73 34.27
CA CYS A 513 -4.58 16.66 33.44
C CYS A 513 -5.15 18.08 33.40
N SER A 514 -6.41 18.31 33.78
CA SER A 514 -7.09 19.62 33.63
C SER A 514 -6.33 20.77 34.30
N GLN A 515 -5.84 20.57 35.54
CA GLN A 515 -5.07 21.58 36.23
C GLN A 515 -3.76 21.91 35.49
N TYR A 516 -3.00 20.89 35.11
CA TYR A 516 -1.71 21.09 34.43
C TYR A 516 -1.88 21.77 33.06
N MET A 517 -2.94 21.41 32.33
CA MET A 517 -3.32 22.08 31.08
C MET A 517 -3.57 23.58 31.32
N ALA A 518 -4.31 23.93 32.38
CA ALA A 518 -4.56 25.31 32.76
C ALA A 518 -3.26 26.04 33.14
N ASP A 519 -2.38 25.38 33.89
CA ASP A 519 -1.11 25.97 34.35
C ASP A 519 -0.17 26.27 33.17
N TYR A 520 -0.10 25.40 32.15
CA TYR A 520 0.64 25.67 30.90
C TYR A 520 0.07 26.86 30.12
N ILE A 521 -1.26 26.93 29.95
CA ILE A 521 -1.91 28.07 29.30
C ILE A 521 -1.68 29.35 30.09
N HIS A 522 -1.81 29.29 31.42
CA HIS A 522 -1.58 30.42 32.31
C HIS A 522 -0.15 30.94 32.19
N PHE A 523 0.85 30.06 32.17
CA PHE A 523 2.25 30.43 31.96
C PHE A 523 2.47 31.13 30.62
N VAL A 524 1.96 30.57 29.52
CA VAL A 524 2.08 31.17 28.18
C VAL A 524 1.39 32.53 28.11
N LEU A 525 0.19 32.68 28.68
CA LEU A 525 -0.53 33.96 28.69
C LEU A 525 0.20 34.99 29.57
N ALA A 526 0.65 34.62 30.76
CA ALA A 526 1.34 35.53 31.67
C ALA A 526 2.68 36.04 31.09
N GLY A 527 3.44 35.16 30.41
CA GLY A 527 4.71 35.53 29.78
C GLY A 527 4.58 36.23 28.42
N PHE A 528 3.41 36.22 27.78
CA PHE A 528 3.25 36.69 26.40
C PHE A 528 3.64 38.17 26.20
N ALA A 529 3.26 39.05 27.14
CA ALA A 529 3.52 40.47 27.02
C ALA A 529 5.03 40.79 26.93
N ASP A 530 5.84 40.01 27.65
CA ASP A 530 7.30 40.18 27.72
C ASP A 530 8.02 39.41 26.61
N GLN A 531 7.58 38.18 26.31
CA GLN A 531 8.32 37.26 25.44
C GLN A 531 7.92 37.33 23.95
N SER A 532 6.75 37.88 23.62
CA SER A 532 6.17 37.83 22.26
C SER A 532 7.04 38.47 21.16
N LYS A 533 7.96 39.38 21.51
CA LYS A 533 8.80 40.10 20.55
C LYS A 533 10.14 39.42 20.26
N GLU A 534 10.49 38.39 21.01
CA GLU A 534 11.80 37.72 20.93
C GLU A 534 11.92 36.81 19.70
N SER A 535 10.81 36.21 19.22
CA SER A 535 10.81 35.36 18.03
C SER A 535 9.42 35.23 17.40
N VAL A 536 9.34 34.75 16.15
CA VAL A 536 8.05 34.48 15.48
C VAL A 536 7.29 33.35 16.19
N VAL A 537 8.01 32.37 16.74
CA VAL A 537 7.42 31.31 17.55
C VAL A 537 6.68 31.93 18.73
N HIS A 538 7.29 32.90 19.42
CA HIS A 538 6.65 33.59 20.53
C HIS A 538 5.49 34.48 20.07
N MET A 539 5.58 35.13 18.91
CA MET A 539 4.46 35.89 18.33
C MET A 539 3.22 35.00 18.10
N SER A 540 3.42 33.74 17.72
CA SER A 540 2.33 32.77 17.49
C SER A 540 1.78 32.12 18.77
N ALA A 541 2.40 32.34 19.94
CA ALA A 541 2.06 31.66 21.20
C ALA A 541 0.59 31.85 21.60
N LEU A 542 0.07 33.06 21.46
CA LEU A 542 -1.30 33.39 21.81
C LEU A 542 -2.30 32.66 20.91
N PHE A 543 -2.00 32.49 19.61
CA PHE A 543 -2.81 31.68 18.70
C PHE A 543 -2.92 30.23 19.21
N HIS A 544 -1.79 29.60 19.54
CA HIS A 544 -1.74 28.21 19.98
C HIS A 544 -2.40 28.00 21.34
N ALA A 545 -2.23 28.93 22.29
CA ALA A 545 -2.88 28.88 23.59
C ALA A 545 -4.42 28.86 23.46
N PHE A 546 -4.99 29.79 22.68
CA PHE A 546 -6.45 29.83 22.48
C PHE A 546 -6.99 28.62 21.69
N HIS A 547 -6.25 28.09 20.71
CA HIS A 547 -6.68 26.87 20.00
C HIS A 547 -6.62 25.63 20.90
N LEU A 548 -5.62 25.53 21.79
CA LEU A 548 -5.58 24.47 22.78
C LEU A 548 -6.76 24.57 23.75
N CYS A 549 -7.13 25.77 24.21
CA CYS A 549 -8.33 25.96 25.03
C CYS A 549 -9.62 25.51 24.32
N GLN A 550 -9.76 25.80 23.02
CA GLN A 550 -10.90 25.34 22.21
C GLN A 550 -10.94 23.80 22.13
N LEU A 551 -9.82 23.19 21.74
CA LEU A 551 -9.70 21.74 21.59
C LEU A 551 -9.91 21.02 22.93
N TRP A 552 -9.32 21.53 24.03
CA TRP A 552 -9.49 20.98 25.37
C TRP A 552 -10.95 21.00 25.83
N THR A 553 -11.64 22.12 25.59
CA THR A 553 -13.06 22.25 25.95
C THR A 553 -13.90 21.22 25.18
N VAL A 554 -13.74 21.13 23.86
CA VAL A 554 -14.49 20.18 23.01
C VAL A 554 -14.13 18.74 23.35
N TYR A 555 -12.86 18.43 23.61
CA TYR A 555 -12.39 17.11 24.06
C TYR A 555 -13.07 16.68 25.37
N CYS A 556 -13.11 17.56 26.37
CA CYS A 556 -13.76 17.27 27.65
C CYS A 556 -15.26 17.04 27.49
N GLU A 557 -15.95 17.81 26.65
CA GLU A 557 -17.36 17.61 26.35
C GLU A 557 -17.62 16.27 25.65
N ARG A 558 -16.76 15.86 24.70
CA ARG A 558 -16.91 14.57 24.01
C ARG A 558 -16.64 13.38 24.90
N ALA A 559 -15.67 13.49 25.81
CA ALA A 559 -15.46 12.49 26.84
C ALA A 559 -16.68 12.33 27.76
N ALA A 560 -17.33 13.43 28.14
CA ALA A 560 -18.54 13.42 28.98
C ALA A 560 -19.74 12.73 28.32
N LEU A 561 -19.80 12.72 26.98
CA LEU A 561 -20.88 12.08 26.21
C LEU A 561 -20.66 10.58 25.99
N THR A 562 -19.41 10.13 26.03
CA THR A 562 -19.02 8.75 25.68
C THR A 562 -18.84 7.83 26.88
N ILE A 563 -18.53 8.37 28.07
CA ILE A 563 -18.36 7.57 29.29
C ILE A 563 -19.68 7.46 30.06
N SER A 564 -20.23 6.25 30.19
CA SER A 564 -21.45 5.98 30.96
C SER A 564 -21.26 5.98 32.49
N ASP A 565 -20.01 5.94 32.97
CA ASP A 565 -19.67 5.69 34.39
C ASP A 565 -19.19 6.92 35.19
N GLU A 566 -18.88 8.05 34.54
CA GLU A 566 -18.66 9.32 35.24
C GLU A 566 -19.93 10.18 35.16
N PRO A 567 -20.37 10.81 36.26
CA PRO A 567 -21.47 11.76 36.17
C PRO A 567 -21.03 12.88 35.23
N GLN A 568 -21.80 13.14 34.16
CA GLN A 568 -21.57 14.23 33.19
C GLN A 568 -21.20 15.57 33.88
N PHE A 569 -21.72 15.79 35.08
CA PHE A 569 -21.41 16.91 35.96
C PHE A 569 -19.92 17.06 36.34
N SER A 570 -19.16 15.97 36.48
CA SER A 570 -17.74 15.98 36.85
C SER A 570 -16.86 16.53 35.71
N SER A 571 -17.06 16.05 34.47
CA SER A 571 -16.30 16.54 33.32
C SER A 571 -16.62 18.01 33.02
N LEU A 572 -17.88 18.43 33.15
CA LEU A 572 -18.28 19.82 33.00
C LEU A 572 -17.67 20.72 34.10
N ALA A 573 -17.61 20.25 35.35
CA ALA A 573 -16.94 20.97 36.44
C ALA A 573 -15.43 21.17 36.15
N ASN A 574 -14.75 20.14 35.64
CA ASN A 574 -13.34 20.24 35.25
C ASN A 574 -13.09 21.30 34.15
N ILE A 575 -14.04 21.49 33.22
CA ILE A 575 -13.97 22.55 32.20
C ILE A 575 -14.11 23.94 32.85
N LEU A 576 -15.06 24.10 33.78
CA LEU A 576 -15.23 25.37 34.49
C LEU A 576 -14.01 25.70 35.34
N ASP A 577 -13.45 24.72 36.05
CA ASP A 577 -12.23 24.89 36.86
C ASP A 577 -11.02 25.26 35.99
N PHE A 578 -10.89 24.64 34.80
CA PHE A 578 -9.88 25.02 33.81
C PHE A 578 -10.02 26.49 33.42
N TRP A 579 -11.23 26.92 33.02
CA TRP A 579 -11.46 28.30 32.59
C TRP A 579 -11.37 29.31 33.73
N ALA A 580 -11.71 28.93 34.97
CA ALA A 580 -11.57 29.78 36.15
C ALA A 580 -10.09 30.12 36.43
N ARG A 581 -9.15 29.22 36.09
CA ARG A 581 -7.70 29.44 36.21
C ARG A 581 -7.12 30.24 35.05
N VAL A 582 -7.63 30.05 33.83
CA VAL A 582 -7.15 30.73 32.62
C VAL A 582 -7.66 32.17 32.51
N THR A 583 -8.91 32.42 32.92
CA THR A 583 -9.59 33.73 32.79
C THR A 583 -8.82 34.90 33.44
N PRO A 584 -8.24 34.78 34.65
CA PRO A 584 -7.42 35.84 35.25
C PRO A 584 -6.23 36.27 34.40
N ALA A 585 -5.52 35.34 33.75
CA ALA A 585 -4.38 35.66 32.89
C ALA A 585 -4.82 36.41 31.62
N ILE A 586 -5.98 36.08 31.06
CA ILE A 586 -6.58 36.82 29.94
C ILE A 586 -6.87 38.27 30.35
N LEU A 587 -7.50 38.47 31.51
CA LEU A 587 -7.81 39.81 32.04
C LEU A 587 -6.54 40.63 32.30
N GLN A 588 -5.48 39.99 32.82
CA GLN A 588 -4.19 40.64 33.02
C GLN A 588 -3.60 41.14 31.69
N LEU A 589 -3.63 40.31 30.64
CA LEU A 589 -3.16 40.72 29.30
C LEU A 589 -3.99 41.87 28.71
N LEU A 590 -5.32 41.86 28.89
CA LEU A 590 -6.19 42.96 28.46
C LEU A 590 -5.81 44.29 29.14
N SER A 591 -5.37 44.25 30.39
CA SER A 591 -4.96 45.44 31.14
C SER A 591 -3.57 45.99 30.76
N HIS A 592 -2.76 45.24 30.01
CA HIS A 592 -1.35 45.56 29.77
C HIS A 592 -1.14 46.67 28.73
N SER A 593 -1.79 46.58 27.56
CA SER A 593 -1.73 47.63 26.52
C SER A 593 -2.89 47.49 25.53
N LYS A 594 -3.24 48.58 24.84
CA LYS A 594 -4.32 48.56 23.82
C LYS A 594 -4.08 47.56 22.69
N VAL A 595 -2.84 47.48 22.19
CA VAL A 595 -2.50 46.56 21.08
C VAL A 595 -2.65 45.11 21.51
N LEU A 596 -2.16 44.76 22.71
CA LEU A 596 -2.36 43.43 23.28
C LEU A 596 -3.83 43.14 23.55
N ALA A 597 -4.59 44.13 24.03
CA ALA A 597 -6.02 43.99 24.26
C ALA A 597 -6.78 43.66 22.96
N ASP A 598 -6.48 44.36 21.86
CA ASP A 598 -7.10 44.09 20.56
C ASP A 598 -6.76 42.68 20.04
N MET A 599 -5.52 42.23 20.23
CA MET A 599 -5.06 40.88 19.84
C MET A 599 -5.77 39.79 20.67
N VAL A 600 -5.72 39.90 22.00
CA VAL A 600 -6.38 38.96 22.93
C VAL A 600 -7.88 38.89 22.64
N ASN A 601 -8.54 40.03 22.45
CA ASN A 601 -9.97 40.08 22.11
C ASN A 601 -10.26 39.33 20.81
N LEU A 602 -9.43 39.48 19.77
CA LEU A 602 -9.62 38.75 18.52
C LEU A 602 -9.59 37.22 18.73
N HIS A 603 -8.59 36.71 19.45
CA HIS A 603 -8.47 35.27 19.70
C HIS A 603 -9.53 34.73 20.66
N PHE A 604 -9.91 35.53 21.65
CA PHE A 604 -10.99 35.22 22.57
C PHE A 604 -12.35 35.13 21.84
N LEU A 605 -12.67 36.09 20.96
CA LEU A 605 -13.89 36.02 20.15
C LEU A 605 -13.91 34.83 19.18
N ASN A 606 -12.76 34.53 18.56
CA ASN A 606 -12.65 33.33 17.73
C ASN A 606 -12.90 32.05 18.56
N THR A 607 -12.53 32.04 19.84
CA THR A 607 -12.79 30.93 20.77
C THR A 607 -14.28 30.81 21.08
N MET A 608 -14.95 31.90 21.41
CA MET A 608 -16.41 31.90 21.61
C MET A 608 -17.14 31.41 20.35
N GLN A 609 -16.73 31.89 19.17
CA GLN A 609 -17.30 31.47 17.90
C GLN A 609 -17.07 29.96 17.65
N ALA A 610 -15.87 29.45 17.91
CA ALA A 610 -15.55 28.04 17.74
C ALA A 610 -16.39 27.14 18.68
N LEU A 611 -16.49 27.49 19.96
CA LEU A 611 -17.32 26.74 20.91
C LEU A 611 -18.80 26.75 20.51
N ARG A 612 -19.27 27.88 19.96
CA ARG A 612 -20.63 27.98 19.43
C ARG A 612 -20.84 27.12 18.19
N GLN A 613 -19.89 27.08 17.25
CA GLN A 613 -19.93 26.21 16.06
C GLN A 613 -20.00 24.73 16.45
N CYS A 614 -19.33 24.34 17.54
CA CYS A 614 -19.36 23.00 18.10
C CYS A 614 -20.59 22.69 18.97
N ASN A 615 -21.51 23.65 19.13
CA ASN A 615 -22.66 23.56 20.04
C ASN A 615 -22.28 23.18 21.49
N SER A 616 -21.24 23.85 22.01
CA SER A 616 -20.72 23.60 23.36
C SER A 616 -21.78 23.83 24.43
N ALA A 617 -21.91 22.87 25.33
CA ALA A 617 -22.88 22.88 26.43
C ALA A 617 -22.48 23.84 27.55
N VAL A 618 -21.18 24.09 27.74
CA VAL A 618 -20.67 24.98 28.79
C VAL A 618 -20.71 26.46 28.42
N LEU A 619 -20.95 26.80 27.15
CA LEU A 619 -20.83 28.17 26.65
C LEU A 619 -21.71 29.17 27.42
N GLY A 620 -22.91 28.76 27.85
CA GLY A 620 -23.80 29.61 28.65
C GLY A 620 -23.26 29.93 30.05
N GLN A 621 -22.61 28.95 30.70
CA GLN A 621 -22.00 29.13 32.02
C GLN A 621 -20.70 29.93 31.92
N LEU A 622 -19.90 29.68 30.88
CA LEU A 622 -18.70 30.45 30.58
C LEU A 622 -19.02 31.91 30.23
N GLY A 623 -20.16 32.18 29.59
CA GLY A 623 -20.62 33.55 29.32
C GLY A 623 -20.69 34.42 30.58
N ALA A 624 -21.23 33.88 31.68
CA ALA A 624 -21.27 34.60 32.95
C ALA A 624 -19.86 34.86 33.53
N MET A 625 -18.96 33.87 33.43
CA MET A 625 -17.57 33.99 33.88
C MET A 625 -16.77 35.00 33.05
N TRP A 626 -17.05 35.09 31.75
CA TRP A 626 -16.33 35.93 30.80
C TRP A 626 -16.88 37.34 30.66
N GLN A 627 -17.95 37.69 31.36
CA GLN A 627 -18.50 39.04 31.38
C GLN A 627 -17.44 40.13 31.64
N PRO A 628 -16.48 39.95 32.57
CA PRO A 628 -15.39 40.91 32.77
C PRO A 628 -14.48 41.05 31.54
N ILE A 629 -14.20 39.98 30.79
CA ILE A 629 -13.38 40.03 29.57
C ILE A 629 -14.10 40.86 28.50
N LEU A 630 -15.39 40.59 28.29
CA LEU A 630 -16.23 41.27 27.32
C LEU A 630 -16.40 42.77 27.66
N THR A 631 -16.50 43.10 28.94
CA THR A 631 -16.71 44.47 29.42
C THR A 631 -15.44 45.28 29.64
N ALA A 632 -14.28 44.64 29.84
CA ALA A 632 -13.00 45.30 30.17
C ALA A 632 -12.52 46.34 29.12
N TYR A 633 -13.09 46.37 27.92
CA TYR A 633 -12.78 47.38 26.90
C TYR A 633 -14.00 47.82 26.07
N HIS A 634 -15.23 47.63 26.57
CA HIS A 634 -16.48 47.77 25.79
C HIS A 634 -16.69 49.15 25.10
N ALA A 635 -16.04 50.21 25.59
CA ALA A 635 -16.10 51.55 25.03
C ALA A 635 -15.10 51.82 23.87
N GLN A 636 -14.13 50.92 23.64
CA GLN A 636 -13.07 51.11 22.63
C GLN A 636 -12.87 49.91 21.68
N ILE A 637 -13.74 48.88 21.75
CA ILE A 637 -13.67 47.71 20.86
C ILE A 637 -13.76 48.18 19.39
N PRO A 638 -12.78 47.83 18.52
CA PRO A 638 -12.83 48.13 17.10
C PRO A 638 -14.17 47.69 16.47
N THR A 639 -14.74 48.51 15.59
CA THR A 639 -16.08 48.30 15.01
C THR A 639 -16.24 46.91 14.39
N LYS A 640 -15.18 46.36 13.79
CA LYS A 640 -15.17 44.98 13.23
C LYS A 640 -15.30 43.89 14.30
N LEU A 641 -14.69 44.06 15.48
CA LEU A 641 -14.80 43.12 16.60
C LEU A 641 -16.17 43.25 17.28
N ARG A 642 -16.71 44.48 17.36
CA ARG A 642 -18.07 44.73 17.84
C ARG A 642 -19.14 44.08 16.96
N LEU A 643 -19.01 44.17 15.64
CA LEU A 643 -19.88 43.47 14.69
C LEU A 643 -19.80 41.94 14.83
N LYS A 644 -18.61 41.39 15.13
CA LYS A 644 -18.45 39.95 15.43
C LYS A 644 -19.14 39.56 16.76
N LEU A 645 -19.01 40.38 17.79
CA LEU A 645 -19.72 40.22 19.07
C LEU A 645 -21.24 40.27 18.88
N ASP A 646 -21.75 41.31 18.22
CA ASP A 646 -23.17 41.48 17.93
C ASP A 646 -23.69 40.31 17.07
N SER A 647 -22.87 39.76 16.15
CA SER A 647 -23.23 38.55 15.40
C SER A 647 -23.24 37.28 16.27
N CYS A 648 -22.37 37.20 17.28
CA CYS A 648 -22.36 36.11 18.25
C CYS A 648 -23.54 36.16 19.21
N GLU A 649 -24.04 37.35 19.56
CA GLU A 649 -25.19 37.51 20.45
C GLU A 649 -26.54 37.37 19.70
N ASN A 650 -26.63 37.84 18.45
CA ASN A 650 -27.90 37.98 17.73
C ASN A 650 -28.19 36.90 16.66
N GLN A 651 -27.28 35.95 16.40
CA GLN A 651 -27.55 34.86 15.45
C GLN A 651 -28.53 33.83 16.02
N PRO A 652 -29.48 33.29 15.24
CA PRO A 652 -30.23 32.09 15.61
C PRO A 652 -29.27 30.90 15.82
N SER A 653 -29.71 29.87 16.55
CA SER A 653 -28.98 28.61 16.72
C SER A 653 -28.47 28.13 15.36
N LEU A 654 -27.15 28.19 15.14
CA LEU A 654 -26.52 27.71 13.91
C LEU A 654 -26.98 26.27 13.66
N ILE A 655 -27.17 25.90 12.39
CA ILE A 655 -27.16 24.49 12.00
C ILE A 655 -25.78 23.99 12.43
N SER A 656 -25.73 23.12 13.44
CA SER A 656 -24.47 22.60 14.00
C SER A 656 -23.62 22.07 12.86
N GLU A 657 -22.42 22.62 12.71
CA GLU A 657 -21.44 22.06 11.78
C GLU A 657 -21.01 20.68 12.32
N PRO A 658 -20.90 19.64 11.47
CA PRO A 658 -20.39 18.35 11.92
C PRO A 658 -19.00 18.53 12.54
N LEU A 659 -18.72 17.88 13.68
CA LEU A 659 -17.43 18.03 14.38
C LEU A 659 -16.24 17.81 13.44
N GLN A 660 -16.33 16.81 12.55
CA GLN A 660 -15.28 16.51 11.58
C GLN A 660 -14.95 17.70 10.67
N GLN A 661 -15.96 18.49 10.27
CA GLN A 661 -15.76 19.67 9.42
C GLN A 661 -15.10 20.81 10.20
N TRP A 662 -15.49 21.02 11.47
CA TRP A 662 -14.80 21.96 12.37
C TRP A 662 -13.35 21.55 12.60
N LEU A 663 -13.08 20.27 12.88
CA LEU A 663 -11.72 19.73 13.08
C LEU A 663 -10.85 19.93 11.83
N LYS A 664 -11.40 19.73 10.62
CA LYS A 664 -10.72 20.03 9.37
C LYS A 664 -10.31 21.51 9.29
N GLY A 665 -11.20 22.42 9.71
CA GLY A 665 -10.92 23.85 9.79
C GLY A 665 -9.84 24.19 10.83
N VAL A 666 -9.87 23.57 12.01
CA VAL A 666 -8.85 23.75 13.05
C VAL A 666 -7.49 23.23 12.60
N ARG A 667 -7.45 22.01 12.04
CA ARG A 667 -6.24 21.41 11.46
C ARG A 667 -5.60 22.36 10.46
N TYR A 668 -6.38 22.84 9.48
CA TYR A 668 -5.89 23.76 8.46
C TYR A 668 -5.28 25.03 9.09
N LYS A 669 -5.98 25.66 10.04
CA LYS A 669 -5.47 26.86 10.73
C LYS A 669 -4.16 26.60 11.46
N ILE A 670 -4.07 25.52 12.24
CA ILE A 670 -2.84 25.16 12.98
C ILE A 670 -1.69 24.91 12.00
N SER A 671 -1.92 24.14 10.93
CA SER A 671 -0.89 23.89 9.91
C SER A 671 -0.40 25.15 9.23
N GLN A 672 -1.31 26.07 8.87
CA GLN A 672 -0.95 27.32 8.21
C GLN A 672 -0.11 28.22 9.12
N ILE A 673 -0.47 28.33 10.41
CA ILE A 673 0.33 29.11 11.36
C ILE A 673 1.70 28.47 11.57
N GLU A 674 1.79 27.14 11.73
CA GLU A 674 3.10 26.48 11.86
C GLU A 674 3.98 26.65 10.61
N LEU A 675 3.42 26.55 9.40
CA LEU A 675 4.13 26.82 8.15
C LEU A 675 4.66 28.26 8.08
N GLN A 676 3.81 29.24 8.42
CA GLN A 676 4.19 30.66 8.44
C GLN A 676 5.28 30.94 9.49
N THR A 677 5.11 30.42 10.70
CA THR A 677 6.09 30.54 11.78
C THR A 677 7.41 29.91 11.38
N SER A 678 7.39 28.69 10.86
CA SER A 678 8.58 27.97 10.39
C SER A 678 9.32 28.73 9.28
N ALA A 679 8.59 29.25 8.29
CA ALA A 679 9.18 30.01 7.18
C ALA A 679 9.77 31.36 7.63
N ALA A 680 9.21 31.98 8.66
CA ALA A 680 9.66 33.27 9.17
C ALA A 680 10.77 33.15 10.23
N SER A 681 10.85 32.06 11.00
CA SER A 681 11.84 31.87 12.07
C SER A 681 13.30 32.21 11.66
N PRO A 682 13.81 31.79 10.47
CA PRO A 682 15.18 32.14 10.06
C PRO A 682 15.47 33.64 9.91
N PHE A 683 14.44 34.47 9.72
CA PHE A 683 14.59 35.91 9.46
C PHE A 683 14.42 36.79 10.70
N TYR A 684 13.96 36.22 11.81
CA TYR A 684 13.53 36.95 13.00
C TYR A 684 14.09 36.40 14.32
N ASN A 685 14.92 35.35 14.28
CA ASN A 685 15.73 34.97 15.43
C ASN A 685 16.89 35.98 15.56
N VAL A 686 16.83 36.83 16.59
CA VAL A 686 17.89 37.77 16.97
C VAL A 686 18.94 37.05 17.81
#